data_AF-A0A838VN04-F1
#
_entry.id   AF-A0A838VN04-F1
#
_cell.length_a   1.000
_cell.length_b   1.000
_cell.length_c   1.000
_cell.angle_alpha   90.00
_cell.angle_beta   90.00
_cell.angle_gamma   90.00
#
_symmetry.space_group_name_H-M   'P 1'
#
loop_
_entity.id
_entity.type
_entity.pdbx_description
1 polymer ?
#
loop_
_entity_poly.entity_id
_entity_poly.type
_entity_poly.pdbx_seq_one_letter_code
_entity_poly.pdbx_strand_id
1 'polypeptide(L)'
;MSSRRQLIKAVKDFYQQVRNQSTTVTKEQSHWVLRTLLVSSRRPDWVNSGFVLPTVAMVALVVVLLTTAILFRAFDRSRNASNVRVNQATLAAATPVLDRAKAKIDKLFADPRLPRSTPSDYALYGVIRDNINQFTFGDETQLKLITGDGQSDPNNLDNDKTLLTAWKYPVDTDNDGYFDSYVIYGIYFRNPSTDRPRSSIEARTPPMNDGLAGSQCDTKVATSATLVGSQGWYKIGSALKRSIYVHTTTVPITKIPTNVSNAGKYKIFNGNKSFTSLEYQQDRERIPLSNNAVLYEDDLEITPGAGLKLNGRIVTNSNLLTRSDGQAIRFFQVSSPKSCYYEEENGKILVGGNVGNSRVSDTTDKSATQVDLFTKNGVTTSEISTDNKTTPNLGSNIAYNSQAYELRIQLLVNAAILGTQTISGSFPSQTVSSTDPTEVKNAVQQQINADGSLDANKVRLKQLDFYFRKRTRRVPYAEVPPNQTVALALKKNATVDYAVTDIDLLVKDSGNPDSLRPPEKWVFPFDPNDGITETGYANLAVKPNGSDKILLPATELIQQKQNGKENLLGDRVLSGNNLPELWWNGNKFVSLDDAPKLGQLIGPSTKKMIWDAGSGQRMRYSHVRQFADLGDVSRDGFWETNAALKPQGLLDAIGGLRIITGAGIYLPKSYTATSTAANFNSAIFVTDKVWSDAMAVVNTINDGLPYLQTPYLQMRATVVYHYQSSYYNPKTPSSNPQTPIACVSSYYDPTNQITANNQLTLPNVSSVDTTYPAGVVTTSAGNSNNGVVYPAPTKSVTYYQNVLNYQAQLKYPNGRWVNKPLKDALAKGTGTLTLTDKAAIDSTICALQILDNSITPDPTIIPPGAIRETAFLDARQIKAVDSKPNTSVYDLSIELRQPLEIRATVLDMNLLRKTGIGTGEYVLPNSGIIYATRDDALPDASDDIINPDKSGSNPNIAATDNILDPTRRPNGVMLINGSDLSRPNTTFKPEEKGLILASNLPVYVKGDFNKHLKSGTANTVQEFTQALTSNWSNFYDRGTSGNGTLDPDFACRNGQFSTCTVGDSWRPATILA
;
A
#
# COMPACT_ATOMS: atom_id res chain seq x y z
N MET A 1 -36.78 41.18 -56.80
CA MET A 1 -37.90 40.21 -56.89
C MET A 1 -37.48 39.07 -57.79
N SER A 2 -37.50 37.82 -57.29
CA SER A 2 -36.82 36.67 -57.91
C SER A 2 -37.78 35.49 -58.11
N SER A 3 -37.59 34.81 -59.25
CA SER A 3 -38.41 33.76 -59.89
C SER A 3 -38.67 32.49 -59.06
N ARG A 4 -38.16 32.39 -57.83
CA ARG A 4 -38.34 31.21 -56.96
C ARG A 4 -39.71 31.12 -56.26
N ARG A 5 -40.57 32.15 -56.31
CA ARG A 5 -41.89 32.12 -55.63
C ARG A 5 -43.08 31.69 -56.51
N GLN A 6 -42.95 31.63 -57.84
CA GLN A 6 -44.01 31.13 -58.72
C GLN A 6 -44.02 29.59 -58.83
N LEU A 7 -42.84 28.97 -58.79
CA LEU A 7 -42.67 27.50 -58.86
C LEU A 7 -43.23 26.79 -57.62
N ILE A 8 -43.16 27.45 -56.46
CA ILE A 8 -43.67 26.91 -55.18
C ILE A 8 -45.20 26.93 -55.13
N LYS A 9 -45.88 27.85 -55.84
CA LYS A 9 -47.35 27.89 -55.89
C LYS A 9 -47.89 26.82 -56.84
N ALA A 10 -47.28 26.68 -58.02
CA ALA A 10 -47.65 25.65 -59.00
C ALA A 10 -47.44 24.21 -58.49
N VAL A 11 -46.36 23.96 -57.75
CA VAL A 11 -46.08 22.63 -57.18
C VAL A 11 -47.01 22.31 -56.02
N LYS A 12 -47.45 23.31 -55.24
CA LYS A 12 -48.41 23.11 -54.13
C LYS A 12 -49.82 22.82 -54.63
N ASP A 13 -50.24 23.49 -55.70
CA ASP A 13 -51.55 23.26 -56.35
C ASP A 13 -51.58 21.87 -57.04
N PHE A 14 -50.47 21.45 -57.65
CA PHE A 14 -50.32 20.11 -58.24
C PHE A 14 -50.34 18.99 -57.17
N TYR A 15 -49.66 19.19 -56.05
CA TYR A 15 -49.63 18.18 -54.97
C TYR A 15 -50.97 18.10 -54.21
N GLN A 16 -51.75 19.19 -54.14
CA GLN A 16 -53.10 19.17 -53.58
C GLN A 16 -54.11 18.49 -54.53
N GLN A 17 -53.96 18.62 -55.86
CA GLN A 17 -54.78 17.88 -56.82
C GLN A 17 -54.51 16.37 -56.79
N VAL A 18 -53.26 15.95 -56.60
CA VAL A 18 -52.88 14.52 -56.56
C VAL A 18 -53.25 13.85 -55.23
N ARG A 19 -53.39 14.62 -54.13
CA ARG A 19 -53.71 14.08 -52.79
C ARG A 19 -55.21 13.79 -52.56
N ASN A 20 -56.11 14.27 -53.42
CA ASN A 20 -57.57 14.13 -53.25
C ASN A 20 -58.25 13.08 -54.16
N GLN A 21 -57.51 12.26 -54.91
CA GLN A 21 -58.12 11.14 -55.64
C GLN A 21 -57.52 9.80 -55.24
N SER A 22 -58.24 9.14 -54.34
CA SER A 22 -58.06 7.77 -53.88
C SER A 22 -58.42 6.75 -54.95
N THR A 23 -57.51 5.80 -55.16
CA THR A 23 -57.68 4.33 -55.30
C THR A 23 -58.69 3.68 -56.27
N THR A 24 -59.35 4.38 -57.19
CA THR A 24 -60.28 3.70 -58.13
C THR A 24 -60.20 4.13 -59.60
N VAL A 25 -59.08 4.70 -60.06
CA VAL A 25 -58.95 5.15 -61.48
C VAL A 25 -57.80 4.47 -62.25
N THR A 26 -56.93 3.70 -61.59
CA THR A 26 -55.83 2.98 -62.27
C THR A 26 -56.23 1.65 -62.91
N LYS A 27 -57.50 1.22 -62.80
CA LYS A 27 -58.01 0.00 -63.44
C LYS A 27 -58.65 0.22 -64.81
N GLU A 28 -59.12 1.42 -65.14
CA GLU A 28 -59.76 1.67 -66.44
C GLU A 28 -58.80 2.09 -67.55
N GLN A 29 -57.66 2.73 -67.22
CA GLN A 29 -56.68 3.12 -68.25
C GLN A 29 -55.86 1.94 -68.79
N SER A 30 -55.71 0.84 -68.02
CA SER A 30 -55.04 -0.37 -68.52
C SER A 30 -55.89 -1.09 -69.58
N HIS A 31 -57.22 -1.08 -69.46
CA HIS A 31 -58.12 -1.69 -70.45
C HIS A 31 -58.26 -0.85 -71.73
N TRP A 32 -58.09 0.48 -71.67
CA TRP A 32 -58.10 1.33 -72.85
C TRP A 32 -56.86 1.14 -73.72
N VAL A 33 -55.67 1.04 -73.12
CA VAL A 33 -54.40 0.77 -73.84
C VAL A 33 -54.37 -0.66 -74.41
N LEU A 34 -55.01 -1.63 -73.73
CA LEU A 34 -55.13 -2.99 -74.25
C LEU A 34 -56.15 -3.13 -75.40
N ARG A 35 -57.14 -2.22 -75.52
CA ARG A 35 -58.09 -2.23 -76.64
C ARG A 35 -57.59 -1.50 -77.90
N THR A 36 -56.66 -0.58 -77.79
CA THR A 36 -56.07 0.11 -78.97
C THR A 36 -54.97 -0.70 -79.66
N LEU A 37 -54.39 -1.71 -79.00
CA LEU A 37 -53.34 -2.55 -79.57
C LEU A 37 -53.83 -3.83 -80.27
N LEU A 38 -55.12 -4.20 -80.18
CA LEU A 38 -55.64 -5.49 -80.67
C LEU A 38 -56.72 -5.43 -81.76
N VAL A 39 -56.98 -4.29 -82.39
CA VAL A 39 -57.89 -4.22 -83.55
C VAL A 39 -57.26 -3.46 -84.72
N SER A 40 -56.56 -4.20 -85.58
CA SER A 40 -56.40 -3.88 -87.00
C SER A 40 -55.95 -5.15 -87.73
N SER A 41 -56.93 -5.93 -88.18
CA SER A 41 -56.76 -7.08 -89.06
C SER A 41 -57.04 -6.66 -90.50
N ARG A 42 -56.02 -6.58 -91.36
CA ARG A 42 -56.14 -6.82 -92.81
C ARG A 42 -54.86 -7.48 -93.36
N ARG A 43 -55.03 -8.65 -93.96
CA ARG A 43 -54.17 -9.29 -94.99
C ARG A 43 -55.03 -9.42 -96.27
N PRO A 44 -54.50 -9.62 -97.50
CA PRO A 44 -53.15 -10.07 -97.91
C PRO A 44 -52.51 -9.10 -98.96
N ASP A 45 -51.26 -9.22 -99.44
CA ASP A 45 -50.59 -10.32 -100.16
C ASP A 45 -49.04 -10.28 -100.03
N TRP A 46 -48.43 -11.40 -100.43
CA TRP A 46 -47.02 -11.82 -100.39
C TRP A 46 -46.00 -10.76 -100.87
N VAL A 47 -44.74 -10.71 -100.40
CA VAL A 47 -43.63 -11.66 -100.68
C VAL A 47 -42.53 -11.58 -99.61
N ASN A 48 -42.07 -12.75 -99.14
CA ASN A 48 -40.82 -13.12 -98.44
C ASN A 48 -40.02 -12.09 -97.61
N SER A 49 -39.90 -12.33 -96.29
CA SER A 49 -38.62 -12.54 -95.53
C SER A 49 -38.82 -12.54 -94.00
N GLY A 50 -38.36 -13.59 -93.31
CA GLY A 50 -37.79 -13.53 -91.93
C GLY A 50 -38.72 -13.59 -90.71
N PHE A 51 -38.76 -14.74 -90.03
CA PHE A 51 -39.54 -15.05 -88.82
C PHE A 51 -38.81 -14.59 -87.53
N VAL A 52 -39.20 -13.48 -86.89
CA VAL A 52 -38.70 -13.08 -85.56
C VAL A 52 -39.79 -12.31 -84.78
N LEU A 53 -40.56 -12.96 -83.91
CA LEU A 53 -41.56 -12.26 -83.07
C LEU A 53 -41.76 -12.84 -81.65
N PRO A 54 -41.72 -14.16 -81.41
CA PRO A 54 -41.79 -14.71 -80.04
C PRO A 54 -40.50 -14.47 -79.22
N THR A 55 -39.34 -14.53 -79.88
CA THR A 55 -38.03 -14.37 -79.25
C THR A 55 -37.79 -12.94 -78.79
N VAL A 56 -38.20 -11.93 -79.56
CA VAL A 56 -38.03 -10.52 -79.19
C VAL A 56 -38.90 -10.12 -77.99
N ALA A 57 -40.15 -10.63 -77.92
CA ALA A 57 -41.03 -10.38 -76.78
C ALA A 57 -40.54 -11.07 -75.49
N MET A 58 -40.07 -12.31 -75.57
CA MET A 58 -39.48 -13.03 -74.43
C MET A 58 -38.19 -12.36 -73.94
N VAL A 59 -37.32 -11.95 -74.87
CA VAL A 59 -36.07 -11.23 -74.54
C VAL A 59 -36.39 -9.87 -73.90
N ALA A 60 -37.37 -9.12 -74.41
CA ALA A 60 -37.76 -7.84 -73.81
C ALA A 60 -38.30 -8.00 -72.38
N LEU A 61 -39.12 -9.03 -72.12
CA LEU A 61 -39.68 -9.28 -70.78
C LEU A 61 -38.59 -9.72 -69.79
N VAL A 62 -37.67 -10.58 -70.23
CA VAL A 62 -36.49 -10.98 -69.45
C VAL A 62 -35.58 -9.78 -69.15
N VAL A 63 -35.36 -8.89 -70.11
CA VAL A 63 -34.56 -7.66 -69.92
C VAL A 63 -35.24 -6.70 -68.92
N VAL A 64 -36.57 -6.54 -68.97
CA VAL A 64 -37.30 -5.70 -68.01
C VAL A 64 -37.26 -6.29 -66.60
N LEU A 65 -37.41 -7.61 -66.45
CA LEU A 65 -37.30 -8.29 -65.15
C LEU A 65 -35.88 -8.25 -64.60
N LEU A 66 -34.86 -8.42 -65.44
CA LEU A 66 -33.46 -8.29 -65.03
C LEU A 66 -33.12 -6.85 -64.63
N THR A 67 -33.57 -5.84 -65.39
CA THR A 67 -33.31 -4.43 -65.05
C THR A 67 -34.02 -4.03 -63.75
N THR A 68 -35.26 -4.46 -63.52
CA THR A 68 -35.94 -4.23 -62.22
C THR A 68 -35.28 -4.99 -61.07
N ALA A 69 -34.86 -6.25 -61.26
CA ALA A 69 -34.12 -6.99 -60.24
C ALA A 69 -32.75 -6.35 -59.91
N ILE A 70 -32.04 -5.83 -60.92
CA ILE A 70 -30.78 -5.09 -60.73
C ILE A 70 -31.03 -3.77 -59.99
N LEU A 71 -32.12 -3.05 -60.28
CA LEU A 71 -32.50 -1.83 -59.56
C LEU A 71 -32.80 -2.10 -58.08
N PHE A 72 -33.58 -3.14 -57.77
CA PHE A 72 -33.84 -3.52 -56.38
C PHE A 72 -32.55 -3.91 -55.64
N ARG A 73 -31.68 -4.70 -56.27
CA ARG A 73 -30.35 -5.02 -55.70
C ARG A 73 -29.46 -3.79 -55.55
N ALA A 74 -29.56 -2.81 -56.44
CA ALA A 74 -28.82 -1.55 -56.33
C ALA A 74 -29.31 -0.70 -55.16
N PHE A 75 -30.63 -0.64 -54.92
CA PHE A 75 -31.20 0.02 -53.74
C PHE A 75 -30.81 -0.67 -52.44
N ASP A 76 -30.84 -2.01 -52.38
CA ASP A 76 -30.38 -2.77 -51.20
C ASP A 76 -28.88 -2.55 -50.94
N ARG A 77 -28.05 -2.56 -51.98
CA ARG A 77 -26.61 -2.23 -51.86
C ARG A 77 -26.39 -0.80 -51.40
N SER A 78 -27.17 0.16 -51.90
CA SER A 78 -27.11 1.56 -51.48
C SER A 78 -27.52 1.74 -50.02
N ARG A 79 -28.58 1.05 -49.57
CA ARG A 79 -29.04 1.07 -48.17
C ARG A 79 -28.00 0.43 -47.25
N ASN A 80 -27.43 -0.71 -47.63
CA ASN A 80 -26.38 -1.37 -46.87
C ASN A 80 -25.10 -0.52 -46.81
N ALA A 81 -24.68 0.09 -47.92
CA ALA A 81 -23.54 1.00 -47.94
C ALA A 81 -23.77 2.25 -47.06
N SER A 82 -25.00 2.80 -47.07
CA SER A 82 -25.38 3.90 -46.19
C SER A 82 -25.32 3.49 -44.71
N ASN A 83 -25.89 2.33 -44.35
CA ASN A 83 -25.86 1.83 -42.98
C ASN A 83 -24.43 1.54 -42.49
N VAL A 84 -23.57 0.97 -43.34
CA VAL A 84 -22.16 0.71 -42.99
C VAL A 84 -21.39 2.01 -42.75
N ARG A 85 -21.57 3.03 -43.60
CA ARG A 85 -20.94 4.35 -43.40
C ARG A 85 -21.40 5.03 -42.12
N VAL A 86 -22.70 5.01 -41.84
CA VAL A 86 -23.25 5.56 -40.59
C VAL A 86 -22.69 4.79 -39.39
N ASN A 87 -22.64 3.45 -39.45
CA ASN A 87 -22.07 2.65 -38.37
C ASN A 87 -20.59 2.99 -38.13
N GLN A 88 -19.79 3.09 -39.20
CA GLN A 88 -18.38 3.49 -39.11
C GLN A 88 -18.19 4.88 -38.51
N ALA A 89 -19.00 5.86 -38.93
CA ALA A 89 -18.96 7.22 -38.39
C ALA A 89 -19.33 7.24 -36.90
N THR A 90 -20.40 6.53 -36.51
CA THR A 90 -20.81 6.43 -35.10
C THR A 90 -19.80 5.68 -34.24
N LEU A 91 -19.12 4.67 -34.80
CA LEU A 91 -18.06 3.92 -34.11
C LEU A 91 -16.81 4.78 -33.91
N ALA A 92 -16.38 5.50 -34.94
CA ALA A 92 -15.25 6.43 -34.87
C ALA A 92 -15.50 7.55 -33.85
N ALA A 93 -16.74 8.04 -33.75
CA ALA A 93 -17.16 9.01 -32.75
C ALA A 93 -17.09 8.48 -31.30
N ALA A 94 -17.22 7.16 -31.10
CA ALA A 94 -17.16 6.53 -29.77
C ALA A 94 -15.74 6.13 -29.33
N THR A 95 -14.77 6.01 -30.24
CA THR A 95 -13.38 5.61 -29.91
C THR A 95 -12.69 6.53 -28.89
N PRO A 96 -12.79 7.87 -28.96
CA PRO A 96 -12.14 8.78 -28.00
C PRO A 96 -12.59 8.58 -26.54
N VAL A 97 -13.75 7.95 -26.33
CA VAL A 97 -14.24 7.60 -25.00
C VAL A 97 -13.27 6.69 -24.28
N LEU A 98 -12.68 5.74 -24.98
CA LEU A 98 -11.80 4.73 -24.37
C LEU A 98 -10.56 5.40 -23.79
N ASP A 99 -9.99 6.38 -24.48
CA ASP A 99 -8.83 7.11 -24.00
C ASP A 99 -9.19 8.03 -22.83
N ARG A 100 -10.35 8.67 -22.86
CA ARG A 100 -10.88 9.46 -21.73
C ARG A 100 -11.14 8.59 -20.50
N ALA A 101 -11.75 7.42 -20.69
CA ALA A 101 -12.03 6.48 -19.61
C ALA A 101 -10.74 5.90 -19.02
N LYS A 102 -9.76 5.52 -19.86
CA LYS A 102 -8.42 5.11 -19.41
C LYS A 102 -7.75 6.19 -18.59
N ALA A 103 -7.73 7.44 -19.07
CA ALA A 103 -7.14 8.55 -18.33
C ALA A 103 -7.79 8.76 -16.94
N LYS A 104 -9.12 8.58 -16.83
CA LYS A 104 -9.83 8.65 -15.54
C LYS A 104 -9.49 7.46 -14.63
N ILE A 105 -9.39 6.26 -15.18
CA ILE A 105 -9.00 5.05 -14.43
C ILE A 105 -7.56 5.19 -13.94
N ASP A 106 -6.63 5.61 -14.80
CA ASP A 106 -5.23 5.83 -14.43
C ASP A 106 -5.11 6.91 -13.36
N LYS A 107 -5.83 8.04 -13.52
CA LYS A 107 -5.90 9.08 -12.49
C LYS A 107 -6.48 8.57 -11.17
N LEU A 108 -7.51 7.72 -11.21
CA LEU A 108 -8.12 7.15 -10.01
C LEU A 108 -7.08 6.35 -9.22
N PHE A 109 -6.38 5.42 -9.87
CA PHE A 109 -5.40 4.58 -9.19
C PHE A 109 -4.09 5.30 -8.84
N ALA A 110 -3.79 6.43 -9.50
CA ALA A 110 -2.71 7.33 -9.12
C ALA A 110 -3.13 8.37 -8.05
N ASP A 111 -4.41 8.44 -7.68
CA ASP A 111 -4.90 9.45 -6.72
C ASP A 111 -4.33 9.14 -5.32
N PRO A 112 -3.57 10.06 -4.71
CA PRO A 112 -2.97 9.85 -3.39
C PRO A 112 -4.02 9.70 -2.28
N ARG A 113 -5.29 10.02 -2.56
CA ARG A 113 -6.39 9.89 -1.59
C ARG A 113 -6.84 8.46 -1.38
N LEU A 114 -6.57 7.58 -2.34
CA LEU A 114 -6.82 6.16 -2.12
C LEU A 114 -5.85 5.63 -1.04
N PRO A 115 -6.30 4.67 -0.21
CA PRO A 115 -5.38 4.01 0.69
C PRO A 115 -4.25 3.42 -0.14
N ARG A 116 -3.01 3.59 0.35
CA ARG A 116 -1.84 2.98 -0.30
C ARG A 116 -1.91 1.46 -0.25
N SER A 117 -2.74 0.83 0.59
CA SER A 117 -3.11 -0.59 0.54
C SER A 117 -4.04 -0.92 -0.64
N THR A 118 -4.49 -2.17 -0.80
CA THR A 118 -5.43 -2.54 -1.88
C THR A 118 -6.78 -1.82 -1.66
N PRO A 119 -7.20 -0.90 -2.55
CA PRO A 119 -8.36 -0.04 -2.30
C PRO A 119 -9.68 -0.79 -2.48
N SER A 120 -10.62 -0.60 -1.57
CA SER A 120 -11.96 -1.21 -1.67
C SER A 120 -12.86 -0.51 -2.70
N ASP A 121 -13.95 -1.16 -3.07
CA ASP A 121 -15.03 -0.57 -3.89
C ASP A 121 -15.52 0.75 -3.28
N TYR A 122 -15.66 0.79 -1.96
CA TYR A 122 -16.05 1.98 -1.21
C TYR A 122 -15.01 3.09 -1.32
N ALA A 123 -13.72 2.78 -1.17
CA ALA A 123 -12.66 3.77 -1.31
C ALA A 123 -12.59 4.34 -2.73
N LEU A 124 -12.63 3.48 -3.75
CA LEU A 124 -12.61 3.89 -5.17
C LEU A 124 -13.84 4.73 -5.52
N TYR A 125 -15.03 4.32 -5.08
CA TYR A 125 -16.26 5.07 -5.33
C TYR A 125 -16.28 6.39 -4.56
N GLY A 126 -15.83 6.41 -3.31
CA GLY A 126 -15.74 7.60 -2.47
C GLY A 126 -14.83 8.66 -3.08
N VAL A 127 -13.63 8.30 -3.54
CA VAL A 127 -12.69 9.24 -4.15
C VAL A 127 -13.29 9.91 -5.39
N ILE A 128 -13.92 9.15 -6.30
CA ILE A 128 -14.56 9.73 -7.49
C ILE A 128 -15.75 10.59 -7.10
N ARG A 129 -16.63 10.10 -6.21
CA ARG A 129 -17.84 10.81 -5.78
C ARG A 129 -17.51 12.16 -5.15
N ASP A 130 -16.59 12.18 -4.21
CA ASP A 130 -16.27 13.36 -3.41
C ASP A 130 -15.45 14.38 -4.21
N ASN A 131 -14.79 13.95 -5.30
CA ASN A 131 -13.91 14.79 -6.13
C ASN A 131 -14.31 14.82 -7.61
N ILE A 132 -15.60 14.67 -7.90
CA ILE A 132 -16.09 14.43 -9.27
C ILE A 132 -15.67 15.48 -10.29
N ASN A 133 -15.52 16.73 -9.87
CA ASN A 133 -15.05 17.83 -10.72
C ASN A 133 -13.63 17.59 -11.24
N GLN A 134 -12.78 16.88 -10.50
CA GLN A 134 -11.42 16.53 -10.93
C GLN A 134 -11.41 15.36 -11.93
N PHE A 135 -12.50 14.58 -12.00
CA PHE A 135 -12.69 13.45 -12.91
C PHE A 135 -13.60 13.78 -14.09
N THR A 136 -13.95 15.05 -14.29
CA THR A 136 -14.85 15.50 -15.38
C THR A 136 -14.06 16.45 -16.29
N PHE A 137 -13.97 16.14 -17.59
CA PHE A 137 -13.34 17.04 -18.55
C PHE A 137 -14.21 18.28 -18.80
N GLY A 138 -13.61 19.39 -19.25
CA GLY A 138 -14.33 20.67 -19.39
C GLY A 138 -15.49 20.66 -20.40
N ASP A 139 -15.48 19.73 -21.35
CA ASP A 139 -16.53 19.49 -22.36
C ASP A 139 -17.53 18.40 -21.95
N GLU A 140 -17.39 17.83 -20.76
CA GLU A 140 -18.23 16.75 -20.25
C GLU A 140 -19.28 17.23 -19.24
N THR A 141 -20.40 16.52 -19.21
CA THR A 141 -21.43 16.67 -18.17
C THR A 141 -21.57 15.35 -17.42
N GLN A 142 -21.44 15.38 -16.10
CA GLN A 142 -21.68 14.20 -15.25
C GLN A 142 -23.17 13.80 -15.29
N LEU A 143 -23.41 12.48 -15.32
CA LEU A 143 -24.72 11.87 -15.22
C LEU A 143 -24.83 11.03 -13.93
N LYS A 144 -26.04 10.97 -13.39
CA LYS A 144 -26.42 10.03 -12.33
C LYS A 144 -27.31 8.95 -12.93
N LEU A 145 -26.85 7.70 -12.93
CA LEU A 145 -27.66 6.55 -13.35
C LEU A 145 -28.39 5.98 -12.14
N ILE A 146 -29.64 5.56 -12.32
CA ILE A 146 -30.51 5.01 -11.27
C ILE A 146 -31.14 3.73 -11.82
N THR A 147 -31.17 2.68 -11.00
CA THR A 147 -31.84 1.41 -11.36
C THR A 147 -33.17 1.29 -10.62
N GLY A 148 -34.27 1.16 -11.37
CA GLY A 148 -35.65 1.10 -10.83
C GLY A 148 -36.04 2.34 -10.01
N ASP A 149 -36.83 2.14 -8.95
CA ASP A 149 -37.31 3.19 -8.02
C ASP A 149 -36.27 3.59 -6.95
N GLY A 150 -34.98 3.32 -7.22
CA GLY A 150 -33.94 3.21 -6.20
C GLY A 150 -33.60 4.50 -5.43
N GLN A 151 -33.59 4.40 -4.10
CA GLN A 151 -33.02 5.40 -3.19
C GLN A 151 -31.48 5.31 -3.18
N SER A 152 -30.81 6.45 -3.01
CA SER A 152 -29.36 6.48 -2.78
C SER A 152 -29.03 6.10 -1.35
N ASP A 153 -28.19 5.09 -1.16
CA ASP A 153 -27.63 4.72 0.14
C ASP A 153 -26.11 4.92 0.15
N PRO A 154 -25.62 6.14 0.44
CA PRO A 154 -24.20 6.45 0.39
C PRO A 154 -23.36 5.74 1.46
N ASN A 155 -23.99 5.12 2.46
CA ASN A 155 -23.32 4.43 3.57
C ASN A 155 -23.21 2.93 3.31
N ASN A 156 -24.00 2.38 2.38
CA ASN A 156 -23.93 0.98 1.98
C ASN A 156 -23.95 0.84 0.45
N LEU A 157 -22.76 0.66 -0.13
CA LEU A 157 -22.59 0.58 -1.57
C LEU A 157 -23.29 -0.64 -2.21
N ASP A 158 -23.53 -1.70 -1.44
CA ASP A 158 -24.27 -2.88 -1.92
C ASP A 158 -25.77 -2.60 -2.10
N ASN A 159 -26.31 -1.68 -1.30
CA ASN A 159 -27.72 -1.27 -1.38
C ASN A 159 -27.90 -0.01 -2.26
N ASP A 160 -26.82 0.68 -2.63
CA ASP A 160 -26.87 1.87 -3.46
C ASP A 160 -27.23 1.55 -4.92
N LYS A 161 -28.49 1.82 -5.27
CA LYS A 161 -29.03 1.65 -6.63
C LYS A 161 -28.66 2.79 -7.58
N THR A 162 -27.75 3.68 -7.18
CA THR A 162 -27.30 4.83 -7.97
C THR A 162 -25.82 4.71 -8.36
N LEU A 163 -25.47 5.22 -9.55
CA LEU A 163 -24.10 5.28 -10.07
C LEU A 163 -23.77 6.71 -10.53
N LEU A 164 -22.70 7.28 -9.98
CA LEU A 164 -22.23 8.64 -10.28
C LEU A 164 -21.03 8.69 -11.26
N THR A 165 -20.51 7.54 -11.66
CA THR A 165 -19.35 7.37 -12.56
C THR A 165 -19.77 7.31 -14.03
N ALA A 166 -20.69 8.18 -14.44
CA ALA A 166 -21.17 8.27 -15.82
C ALA A 166 -21.09 9.71 -16.34
N TRP A 167 -20.77 9.87 -17.62
CA TRP A 167 -20.58 11.16 -18.27
C TRP A 167 -21.18 11.17 -19.67
N LYS A 168 -21.52 12.36 -20.15
CA LYS A 168 -21.84 12.63 -21.56
C LYS A 168 -21.03 13.79 -22.11
N TYR A 169 -20.71 13.75 -23.39
CA TYR A 169 -20.15 14.89 -24.12
C TYR A 169 -20.68 14.92 -25.57
N PRO A 170 -20.72 16.09 -26.21
CA PRO A 170 -21.21 16.24 -27.57
C PRO A 170 -20.14 15.86 -28.61
N VAL A 171 -20.56 15.27 -29.73
CA VAL A 171 -19.71 14.90 -30.86
C VAL A 171 -20.36 15.29 -32.18
N ASP A 172 -19.54 15.65 -33.14
CA ASP A 172 -19.89 15.88 -34.53
C ASP A 172 -19.61 14.60 -35.32
N THR A 173 -20.67 13.92 -35.77
CA THR A 173 -20.59 12.61 -36.42
C THR A 173 -20.38 12.73 -37.92
N ASP A 174 -20.77 13.85 -38.55
CA ASP A 174 -20.69 14.08 -39.99
C ASP A 174 -19.64 15.13 -40.41
N ASN A 175 -18.88 15.65 -39.44
CA ASN A 175 -17.75 16.55 -39.59
C ASN A 175 -18.12 17.88 -40.28
N ASP A 176 -19.32 18.40 -40.00
CA ASP A 176 -19.81 19.68 -40.54
C ASP A 176 -19.60 20.88 -39.60
N GLY A 177 -18.94 20.65 -38.46
CA GLY A 177 -18.62 21.66 -37.45
C GLY A 177 -19.70 21.86 -36.40
N TYR A 178 -20.80 21.10 -36.44
CA TYR A 178 -21.87 21.15 -35.45
C TYR A 178 -22.05 19.82 -34.73
N PHE A 179 -22.29 19.88 -33.42
CA PHE A 179 -22.58 18.69 -32.64
C PHE A 179 -23.99 18.16 -32.94
N ASP A 180 -24.07 16.89 -33.30
CA ASP A 180 -25.29 16.23 -33.75
C ASP A 180 -25.62 14.95 -32.97
N SER A 181 -24.66 14.48 -32.17
CA SER A 181 -24.81 13.31 -31.31
C SER A 181 -24.19 13.56 -29.93
N TYR A 182 -24.69 12.85 -28.93
CA TYR A 182 -24.04 12.71 -27.63
C TYR A 182 -23.37 11.36 -27.55
N VAL A 183 -22.17 11.34 -26.98
CA VAL A 183 -21.56 10.11 -26.52
C VAL A 183 -21.72 10.03 -25.02
N ILE A 184 -22.29 8.92 -24.56
CA ILE A 184 -22.53 8.63 -23.15
C ILE A 184 -21.65 7.46 -22.78
N TYR A 185 -21.01 7.52 -21.61
CA TYR A 185 -20.25 6.39 -21.10
C TYR A 185 -20.29 6.32 -19.58
N GLY A 186 -20.12 5.11 -19.06
CA GLY A 186 -20.00 4.85 -17.64
C GLY A 186 -18.80 3.95 -17.34
N ILE A 187 -18.19 4.15 -16.18
CA ILE A 187 -17.13 3.31 -15.64
C ILE A 187 -17.73 2.47 -14.52
N TYR A 188 -17.67 1.14 -14.67
CA TYR A 188 -18.31 0.16 -13.79
C TYR A 188 -17.24 -0.74 -13.19
N PHE A 189 -17.00 -0.57 -11.89
CA PHE A 189 -16.02 -1.36 -11.15
C PHE A 189 -16.59 -2.03 -9.90
N ARG A 190 -17.84 -1.73 -9.51
CA ARG A 190 -18.49 -2.31 -8.33
C ARG A 190 -18.77 -3.81 -8.55
N ASN A 191 -18.56 -4.62 -7.53
CA ASN A 191 -18.92 -6.05 -7.55
C ASN A 191 -20.00 -6.37 -6.50
N PRO A 192 -20.92 -7.31 -6.77
CA PRO A 192 -21.93 -7.71 -5.79
C PRO A 192 -21.31 -8.47 -4.62
N SER A 193 -21.86 -8.29 -3.41
CA SER A 193 -21.60 -9.19 -2.29
C SER A 193 -22.14 -10.60 -2.55
N THR A 194 -21.61 -11.59 -1.83
CA THR A 194 -21.77 -13.03 -2.13
C THR A 194 -23.22 -13.52 -2.17
N ASP A 195 -24.16 -12.79 -1.57
CA ASP A 195 -25.52 -13.26 -1.30
C ASP A 195 -26.60 -12.56 -2.15
N ARG A 196 -26.24 -11.70 -3.12
CA ARG A 196 -27.21 -10.99 -3.98
C ARG A 196 -26.93 -11.10 -5.48
N PRO A 197 -27.98 -11.10 -6.32
CA PRO A 197 -27.80 -11.02 -7.77
C PRO A 197 -27.18 -9.68 -8.17
N ARG A 198 -26.37 -9.73 -9.24
CA ARG A 198 -25.70 -8.57 -9.83
C ARG A 198 -26.70 -7.53 -10.35
N SER A 199 -26.43 -6.26 -10.11
CA SER A 199 -27.17 -5.11 -10.65
C SER A 199 -26.63 -4.66 -12.02
N SER A 200 -27.44 -3.94 -12.81
CA SER A 200 -27.02 -3.41 -14.11
C SER A 200 -25.99 -2.25 -14.02
N ILE A 201 -25.73 -1.74 -12.81
CA ILE A 201 -24.72 -0.69 -12.53
C ILE A 201 -23.41 -1.24 -11.97
N GLU A 202 -23.20 -2.56 -12.07
CA GLU A 202 -22.02 -3.26 -11.56
C GLU A 202 -21.21 -3.90 -12.69
N ALA A 203 -19.94 -4.19 -12.41
CA ALA A 203 -19.03 -4.86 -13.34
C ALA A 203 -19.63 -6.19 -13.81
N ARG A 204 -19.53 -6.46 -15.12
CA ARG A 204 -20.29 -7.55 -15.76
C ARG A 204 -19.84 -8.93 -15.32
N THR A 205 -18.52 -9.14 -15.26
CA THR A 205 -17.91 -10.39 -14.80
C THR A 205 -16.66 -10.10 -13.96
N PRO A 206 -16.26 -11.03 -13.06
CA PRO A 206 -14.94 -10.99 -12.42
C PRO A 206 -13.80 -10.97 -13.46
N PRO A 207 -12.56 -10.68 -13.06
CA PRO A 207 -11.44 -10.63 -13.98
C PRO A 207 -11.28 -11.97 -14.73
N MET A 208 -10.91 -11.90 -16.00
CA MET A 208 -10.73 -13.09 -16.83
C MET A 208 -9.54 -13.90 -16.30
N ASN A 209 -9.73 -15.22 -16.19
CA ASN A 209 -8.61 -16.12 -15.92
C ASN A 209 -7.72 -16.20 -17.17
N ASP A 210 -6.40 -16.12 -17.00
CA ASP A 210 -5.43 -16.06 -18.10
C ASP A 210 -5.27 -17.42 -18.79
N GLY A 211 -6.31 -17.92 -19.46
CA GLY A 211 -6.25 -18.86 -20.59
C GLY A 211 -5.50 -20.20 -20.45
N LEU A 212 -4.92 -20.56 -19.31
CA LEU A 212 -4.27 -21.86 -19.08
C LEU A 212 -5.24 -22.84 -18.41
N ALA A 213 -6.33 -23.13 -19.12
CA ALA A 213 -7.17 -24.28 -18.86
C ALA A 213 -6.34 -25.56 -19.01
N GLY A 214 -5.81 -26.08 -17.90
CA GLY A 214 -5.05 -27.34 -17.92
C GLY A 214 -4.19 -27.72 -16.71
N SER A 215 -4.18 -26.99 -15.59
CA SER A 215 -3.44 -27.41 -14.39
C SER A 215 -4.38 -27.73 -13.22
N GLN A 216 -3.92 -28.58 -12.29
CA GLN A 216 -4.65 -29.08 -11.11
C GLN A 216 -5.24 -27.99 -10.20
N CYS A 217 -4.94 -26.72 -10.48
CA CYS A 217 -5.33 -25.53 -9.74
C CYS A 217 -6.65 -24.90 -10.21
N ASP A 218 -7.18 -25.31 -11.37
CA ASP A 218 -8.26 -24.57 -12.04
C ASP A 218 -9.67 -24.79 -11.46
N THR A 219 -9.84 -25.60 -10.41
CA THR A 219 -11.17 -25.78 -9.76
C THR A 219 -11.17 -26.50 -8.41
N LYS A 220 -10.08 -27.16 -7.97
CA LYS A 220 -10.19 -28.15 -6.88
C LYS A 220 -9.56 -27.78 -5.53
N VAL A 221 -8.68 -26.78 -5.45
CA VAL A 221 -8.11 -26.35 -4.17
C VAL A 221 -8.23 -24.84 -4.06
N ALA A 222 -9.43 -24.37 -3.75
CA ALA A 222 -9.58 -23.01 -3.28
C ALA A 222 -8.91 -22.92 -1.89
N THR A 223 -8.01 -21.95 -1.71
CA THR A 223 -7.31 -21.72 -0.44
C THR A 223 -7.76 -20.40 0.15
N SER A 224 -7.60 -20.18 1.44
CA SER A 224 -7.85 -18.86 2.07
C SER A 224 -7.05 -17.74 1.40
N ALA A 225 -5.94 -18.08 0.74
CA ALA A 225 -5.15 -17.15 -0.02
C ALA A 225 -5.86 -16.67 -1.31
N THR A 226 -6.79 -17.43 -1.90
CA THR A 226 -7.58 -16.99 -3.08
C THR A 226 -8.71 -16.03 -2.74
N LEU A 227 -9.04 -15.87 -1.44
CA LEU A 227 -10.18 -15.11 -0.94
C LEU A 227 -9.88 -13.66 -0.52
N VAL A 228 -8.82 -13.04 -1.03
CA VAL A 228 -8.60 -11.59 -0.83
C VAL A 228 -9.67 -10.72 -1.53
N GLY A 229 -10.68 -11.33 -2.17
CA GLY A 229 -11.68 -10.69 -3.02
C GLY A 229 -12.96 -10.22 -2.37
N SER A 230 -12.95 -9.89 -1.09
CA SER A 230 -14.16 -9.36 -0.44
C SER A 230 -14.38 -7.85 -0.68
N GLN A 231 -13.53 -7.21 -1.50
CA GLN A 231 -13.55 -5.77 -1.79
C GLN A 231 -13.32 -5.49 -3.30
N GLY A 232 -13.76 -6.43 -4.15
CA GLY A 232 -13.68 -6.33 -5.62
C GLY A 232 -12.32 -6.69 -6.26
N TRP A 233 -11.39 -7.28 -5.51
CA TRP A 233 -10.06 -7.70 -5.97
C TRP A 233 -9.85 -9.21 -5.89
N TYR A 234 -9.89 -9.91 -7.01
CA TYR A 234 -9.78 -11.36 -7.05
C TYR A 234 -8.31 -11.77 -7.15
N LYS A 235 -7.85 -12.72 -6.33
CA LYS A 235 -6.53 -13.29 -6.52
C LYS A 235 -6.58 -14.26 -7.70
N ILE A 236 -5.86 -13.92 -8.78
CA ILE A 236 -5.69 -14.78 -9.96
C ILE A 236 -4.19 -14.96 -10.16
N GLY A 237 -3.71 -16.18 -9.96
CA GLY A 237 -2.28 -16.49 -9.91
C GLY A 237 -1.55 -15.71 -8.79
N SER A 238 -0.52 -14.97 -9.17
CA SER A 238 0.35 -14.16 -8.30
C SER A 238 -0.15 -12.74 -8.02
N ALA A 239 -1.18 -12.29 -8.74
CA ALA A 239 -1.68 -10.92 -8.67
C ALA A 239 -3.11 -10.85 -8.13
N LEU A 240 -3.43 -9.75 -7.46
CA LEU A 240 -4.81 -9.32 -7.26
C LEU A 240 -5.25 -8.61 -8.53
N LYS A 241 -6.29 -9.13 -9.17
CA LYS A 241 -6.90 -8.55 -10.35
C LYS A 241 -8.26 -7.95 -10.02
N ARG A 242 -8.56 -6.80 -10.60
CA ARG A 242 -9.88 -6.16 -10.52
C ARG A 242 -10.38 -5.85 -11.91
N SER A 243 -11.60 -6.29 -12.21
CA SER A 243 -12.21 -6.00 -13.50
C SER A 243 -12.89 -4.63 -13.49
N ILE A 244 -12.66 -3.87 -14.56
CA ILE A 244 -13.24 -2.57 -14.80
C ILE A 244 -13.86 -2.59 -16.19
N TYR A 245 -15.15 -2.26 -16.26
CA TYR A 245 -15.88 -2.16 -17.51
C TYR A 245 -16.15 -0.70 -17.84
N VAL A 246 -15.96 -0.37 -19.11
CA VAL A 246 -16.39 0.89 -19.69
C VAL A 246 -17.43 0.55 -20.73
N HIS A 247 -18.67 0.97 -20.49
CA HIS A 247 -19.74 0.89 -21.48
C HIS A 247 -19.94 2.27 -22.06
N THR A 248 -20.00 2.35 -23.39
CA THR A 248 -20.33 3.59 -24.09
C THR A 248 -21.43 3.36 -25.10
N THR A 249 -22.23 4.40 -25.33
CA THR A 249 -23.24 4.46 -26.38
C THR A 249 -23.24 5.83 -27.03
N THR A 250 -23.44 5.87 -28.35
CA THR A 250 -23.74 7.11 -29.06
C THR A 250 -25.26 7.28 -29.22
N VAL A 251 -25.75 8.49 -29.00
CA VAL A 251 -27.19 8.82 -29.06
C VAL A 251 -27.38 10.09 -29.89
N PRO A 252 -28.20 10.07 -30.95
CA PRO A 252 -28.43 11.23 -31.80
C PRO A 252 -29.22 12.33 -31.06
N ILE A 253 -28.91 13.60 -31.36
CA ILE A 253 -29.60 14.75 -30.78
C ILE A 253 -30.94 14.96 -31.49
N THR A 254 -32.02 14.78 -30.74
CA THR A 254 -33.40 14.99 -31.24
C THR A 254 -33.98 16.34 -30.85
N LYS A 255 -33.39 17.02 -29.87
CA LYS A 255 -33.81 18.34 -29.39
C LYS A 255 -32.58 19.15 -28.99
N ILE A 256 -32.52 20.39 -29.45
CA ILE A 256 -31.42 21.29 -29.11
C ILE A 256 -31.51 21.62 -27.60
N PRO A 257 -30.42 21.42 -26.84
CA PRO A 257 -30.39 21.74 -25.42
C PRO A 257 -30.56 23.24 -25.17
N THR A 258 -31.47 23.61 -24.27
CA THR A 258 -31.80 25.02 -23.96
C THR A 258 -30.91 25.64 -22.88
N ASN A 259 -30.17 24.82 -22.12
CA ASN A 259 -29.42 25.24 -20.92
C ASN A 259 -27.89 25.03 -21.06
N VAL A 260 -27.35 25.10 -22.28
CA VAL A 260 -25.90 24.99 -22.52
C VAL A 260 -25.35 26.29 -23.09
N SER A 261 -24.22 26.74 -22.54
CA SER A 261 -23.38 27.78 -23.14
C SER A 261 -22.94 27.28 -24.53
N ASN A 262 -23.29 28.03 -25.59
CA ASN A 262 -23.12 27.67 -27.01
C ASN A 262 -24.21 26.78 -27.64
N ALA A 263 -25.49 26.96 -27.31
CA ALA A 263 -26.60 26.28 -28.01
C ALA A 263 -26.56 26.39 -29.55
N GLY A 264 -25.94 27.44 -30.10
CA GLY A 264 -25.72 27.61 -31.54
C GLY A 264 -24.71 26.67 -32.20
N LYS A 265 -23.99 25.84 -31.42
CA LYS A 265 -23.08 24.79 -31.92
C LYS A 265 -23.75 23.41 -32.05
N TYR A 266 -25.03 23.30 -31.71
CA TYR A 266 -25.78 22.04 -31.73
C TYR A 266 -26.79 22.05 -32.87
N LYS A 267 -26.89 20.94 -33.59
CA LYS A 267 -27.93 20.70 -34.60
C LYS A 267 -28.73 19.44 -34.28
N ILE A 268 -29.95 19.39 -34.77
CA ILE A 268 -30.75 18.15 -34.75
C ILE A 268 -30.17 17.22 -35.81
N PHE A 269 -29.95 15.96 -35.43
CA PHE A 269 -29.45 14.94 -36.35
C PHE A 269 -30.50 14.62 -37.43
N ASN A 270 -30.19 14.96 -38.69
CA ASN A 270 -31.10 14.82 -39.83
C ASN A 270 -30.78 13.61 -40.74
N GLY A 271 -29.87 12.72 -40.31
CA GLY A 271 -29.45 11.52 -41.05
C GLY A 271 -30.17 10.22 -40.65
N ASN A 272 -29.72 9.09 -41.21
CA ASN A 272 -30.16 7.75 -40.81
C ASN A 272 -29.71 7.48 -39.36
N LYS A 273 -30.67 7.30 -38.44
CA LYS A 273 -30.38 7.07 -37.02
C LYS A 273 -29.72 5.71 -36.83
N SER A 274 -28.56 5.69 -36.19
CA SER A 274 -27.85 4.50 -35.74
C SER A 274 -27.46 4.69 -34.28
N PHE A 275 -27.39 3.60 -33.53
CA PHE A 275 -26.77 3.55 -32.22
C PHE A 275 -25.60 2.58 -32.28
N THR A 276 -24.47 2.95 -31.69
CA THR A 276 -23.37 2.01 -31.47
C THR A 276 -23.06 1.94 -29.99
N SER A 277 -22.65 0.75 -29.53
CA SER A 277 -22.18 0.54 -28.17
C SER A 277 -20.84 -0.15 -28.18
N LEU A 278 -19.87 0.37 -27.43
CA LEU A 278 -18.59 -0.29 -27.20
C LEU A 278 -18.50 -0.73 -25.75
N GLU A 279 -17.95 -1.92 -25.56
CA GLU A 279 -17.57 -2.47 -24.26
C GLU A 279 -16.05 -2.58 -24.25
N TYR A 280 -15.43 -1.99 -23.23
CA TYR A 280 -14.02 -2.17 -22.94
C TYR A 280 -13.89 -2.75 -21.55
N GLN A 281 -13.23 -3.91 -21.47
CA GLN A 281 -12.87 -4.55 -20.22
C GLN A 281 -11.38 -4.35 -19.99
N GLN A 282 -11.03 -3.96 -18.77
CA GLN A 282 -9.66 -3.92 -18.30
C GLN A 282 -9.57 -4.60 -16.94
N ASP A 283 -8.68 -5.58 -16.83
CA ASP A 283 -8.33 -6.18 -15.55
C ASP A 283 -7.08 -5.46 -15.01
N ARG A 284 -7.23 -4.79 -13.88
CA ARG A 284 -6.13 -4.11 -13.18
C ARG A 284 -5.46 -5.05 -12.22
N GLU A 285 -4.15 -5.22 -12.39
CA GLU A 285 -3.35 -6.14 -11.61
C GLU A 285 -2.56 -5.39 -10.53
N ARG A 286 -2.40 -6.04 -9.38
CA ARG A 286 -1.59 -5.55 -8.27
C ARG A 286 -0.96 -6.73 -7.55
N ILE A 287 0.35 -6.72 -7.38
CA ILE A 287 1.04 -7.74 -6.58
C ILE A 287 1.05 -7.29 -5.12
N PRO A 288 0.45 -8.04 -4.18
CA PRO A 288 0.49 -7.71 -2.75
C PRO A 288 1.90 -7.79 -2.18
N LEU A 289 2.17 -7.00 -1.14
CA LEU A 289 3.43 -7.07 -0.40
C LEU A 289 3.68 -8.46 0.21
N SER A 290 2.61 -9.15 0.64
CA SER A 290 2.67 -10.51 1.18
C SER A 290 3.07 -11.59 0.17
N ASN A 291 3.22 -11.24 -1.11
CA ASN A 291 3.71 -12.15 -2.14
C ASN A 291 5.26 -12.21 -2.21
N ASN A 292 5.95 -11.41 -1.39
CA ASN A 292 7.42 -11.40 -1.32
C ASN A 292 7.89 -12.22 -0.11
N ALA A 293 8.85 -13.11 -0.33
CA ALA A 293 9.51 -13.87 0.74
C ALA A 293 10.49 -12.97 1.52
N VAL A 294 11.16 -12.06 0.80
CA VAL A 294 12.09 -11.08 1.38
C VAL A 294 11.78 -9.70 0.80
N LEU A 295 11.62 -8.71 1.67
CA LEU A 295 11.32 -7.33 1.33
C LEU A 295 12.18 -6.41 2.20
N TYR A 296 13.05 -5.61 1.59
CA TYR A 296 13.96 -4.70 2.29
C TYR A 296 13.93 -3.31 1.65
N GLU A 297 13.90 -2.27 2.49
CA GLU A 297 14.04 -0.88 2.02
C GLU A 297 15.51 -0.55 1.72
N ASP A 298 16.40 -1.00 2.60
CA ASP A 298 17.85 -0.77 2.49
C ASP A 298 18.57 -1.98 1.88
N ASP A 299 19.89 -2.03 2.04
CA ASP A 299 20.72 -3.10 1.50
C ASP A 299 20.35 -4.46 2.09
N LEU A 300 20.19 -5.43 1.20
CA LEU A 300 20.02 -6.83 1.56
C LEU A 300 21.37 -7.53 1.45
N GLU A 301 22.04 -7.68 2.59
CA GLU A 301 23.23 -8.55 2.71
C GLU A 301 22.82 -9.96 3.16
N ILE A 302 23.09 -10.97 2.34
CA ILE A 302 22.81 -12.39 2.65
C ILE A 302 24.12 -13.17 2.75
N THR A 303 24.51 -13.48 3.99
CA THR A 303 25.83 -14.04 4.27
C THR A 303 25.87 -15.07 5.42
N PRO A 304 25.06 -16.15 5.31
CA PRO A 304 24.93 -17.15 6.36
C PRO A 304 26.26 -17.86 6.68
N GLY A 305 26.59 -17.99 7.97
CA GLY A 305 27.70 -18.82 8.43
C GLY A 305 27.47 -20.34 8.25
N ALA A 306 26.23 -20.77 7.99
CA ALA A 306 25.84 -22.18 7.87
C ALA A 306 25.14 -22.53 6.53
N GLY A 307 25.22 -21.64 5.52
CA GLY A 307 24.47 -21.76 4.26
C GLY A 307 23.01 -21.30 4.37
N LEU A 308 22.35 -21.06 3.23
CA LEU A 308 20.94 -20.62 3.19
C LEU A 308 20.23 -21.20 1.96
N LYS A 309 19.01 -21.70 2.18
CA LYS A 309 18.05 -22.08 1.13
C LYS A 309 16.83 -21.20 1.28
N LEU A 310 16.54 -20.41 0.26
CA LEU A 310 15.45 -19.44 0.27
C LEU A 310 14.60 -19.62 -0.99
N ASN A 311 13.29 -19.78 -0.83
CA ASN A 311 12.33 -19.83 -1.93
C ASN A 311 11.43 -18.60 -1.96
N GLY A 312 11.01 -18.19 -3.16
CA GLY A 312 10.05 -17.09 -3.36
C GLY A 312 10.70 -15.79 -3.81
N ARG A 313 9.87 -14.75 -3.90
CA ARG A 313 10.25 -13.44 -4.48
C ARG A 313 11.06 -12.60 -3.50
N ILE A 314 12.12 -11.96 -3.99
CA ILE A 314 13.02 -11.11 -3.20
C ILE A 314 12.94 -9.69 -3.76
N VAL A 315 12.81 -8.70 -2.88
CA VAL A 315 12.80 -7.29 -3.25
C VAL A 315 13.70 -6.51 -2.28
N THR A 316 14.64 -5.74 -2.81
CA THR A 316 15.39 -4.72 -2.07
C THR A 316 15.33 -3.40 -2.84
N ASN A 317 14.94 -2.31 -2.18
CA ASN A 317 14.96 -0.96 -2.77
C ASN A 317 16.38 -0.39 -2.88
N SER A 318 17.37 -1.04 -2.27
CA SER A 318 18.80 -0.69 -2.39
C SER A 318 19.57 -1.84 -3.04
N ASN A 319 20.70 -2.28 -2.48
CA ASN A 319 21.59 -3.25 -3.11
C ASN A 319 21.37 -4.68 -2.61
N LEU A 320 21.63 -5.66 -3.47
CA LEU A 320 21.72 -7.08 -3.10
C LEU A 320 23.19 -7.49 -3.03
N LEU A 321 23.66 -7.79 -1.82
CA LEU A 321 25.02 -8.25 -1.55
C LEU A 321 24.96 -9.71 -1.10
N THR A 322 25.40 -10.64 -1.95
CA THR A 322 25.33 -12.07 -1.63
C THR A 322 26.59 -12.80 -2.05
N ARG A 323 27.05 -13.71 -1.20
CA ARG A 323 28.23 -14.52 -1.46
C ARG A 323 28.24 -15.79 -0.62
N SER A 324 28.72 -16.89 -1.19
CA SER A 324 28.96 -18.13 -0.43
C SER A 324 30.33 -18.12 0.24
N ASP A 325 30.46 -18.79 1.38
CA ASP A 325 31.69 -18.87 2.19
C ASP A 325 31.65 -20.13 3.04
N GLY A 326 32.28 -21.18 2.51
CA GLY A 326 32.26 -22.54 3.07
C GLY A 326 30.96 -23.30 2.82
N GLN A 327 29.79 -22.67 2.94
CA GLN A 327 28.47 -23.29 2.72
C GLN A 327 27.69 -22.59 1.60
N ALA A 328 26.95 -23.38 0.81
CA ALA A 328 26.25 -22.88 -0.35
C ALA A 328 25.02 -22.03 0.01
N ILE A 329 24.82 -20.96 -0.76
CA ILE A 329 23.58 -20.18 -0.79
C ILE A 329 22.86 -20.53 -2.09
N ARG A 330 21.58 -20.86 -2.01
CA ARG A 330 20.75 -21.16 -3.18
C ARG A 330 19.39 -20.47 -3.08
N PHE A 331 19.05 -19.70 -4.13
CA PHE A 331 17.73 -19.12 -4.32
C PHE A 331 16.88 -20.02 -5.20
N PHE A 332 15.82 -20.58 -4.62
CA PHE A 332 14.85 -21.46 -5.26
C PHE A 332 13.69 -20.67 -5.88
N GLN A 333 12.95 -21.29 -6.79
CA GLN A 333 11.60 -20.84 -7.14
C GLN A 333 10.66 -21.01 -5.94
N VAL A 334 9.49 -20.37 -5.99
CA VAL A 334 8.52 -20.34 -4.87
C VAL A 334 8.09 -21.73 -4.38
N SER A 335 7.87 -22.70 -5.27
CA SER A 335 7.50 -24.08 -4.92
C SER A 335 7.83 -25.04 -6.08
N SER A 336 7.33 -26.28 -6.02
CA SER A 336 7.42 -27.29 -7.08
C SER A 336 6.64 -26.86 -8.33
N PRO A 337 7.00 -27.28 -9.57
CA PRO A 337 6.22 -27.03 -10.78
C PRO A 337 4.76 -27.49 -10.76
N LYS A 338 4.39 -28.35 -9.80
CA LYS A 338 3.00 -28.79 -9.58
C LYS A 338 2.21 -27.92 -8.58
N SER A 339 2.85 -26.92 -7.98
CA SER A 339 2.22 -25.94 -7.12
C SER A 339 1.38 -24.94 -7.92
N CYS A 340 0.28 -24.49 -7.33
CA CYS A 340 -0.52 -23.37 -7.87
C CYS A 340 0.17 -22.02 -7.76
N TYR A 341 1.26 -21.93 -6.99
CA TYR A 341 2.05 -20.73 -6.84
C TYR A 341 3.24 -20.69 -7.79
N TYR A 342 3.52 -21.75 -8.55
CA TYR A 342 4.68 -21.84 -9.44
C TYR A 342 4.54 -20.97 -10.69
N GLU A 343 4.74 -19.67 -10.50
CA GLU A 343 4.67 -18.64 -11.52
C GLU A 343 5.99 -17.90 -11.58
N GLU A 344 6.37 -17.43 -12.78
CA GLU A 344 7.62 -16.70 -13.01
C GLU A 344 7.76 -15.48 -12.07
N GLU A 345 6.67 -14.72 -11.92
CA GLU A 345 6.62 -13.53 -11.06
C GLU A 345 6.86 -13.83 -9.58
N ASN A 346 6.48 -15.01 -9.09
CA ASN A 346 6.59 -15.39 -7.68
C ASN A 346 8.00 -15.75 -7.24
N GLY A 347 8.95 -15.80 -8.18
CA GLY A 347 10.36 -16.03 -7.86
C GLY A 347 11.27 -14.82 -8.12
N LYS A 348 10.81 -13.77 -8.79
CA LYS A 348 11.67 -12.65 -9.21
C LYS A 348 12.52 -12.06 -8.08
N ILE A 349 13.72 -11.61 -8.43
CA ILE A 349 14.61 -10.86 -7.54
C ILE A 349 14.68 -9.43 -8.08
N LEU A 350 14.07 -8.48 -7.37
CA LEU A 350 14.03 -7.07 -7.75
C LEU A 350 15.01 -6.28 -6.88
N VAL A 351 15.91 -5.54 -7.52
CA VAL A 351 16.98 -4.79 -6.85
C VAL A 351 16.95 -3.35 -7.36
N GLY A 352 16.63 -2.38 -6.49
CA GLY A 352 16.63 -0.95 -6.85
C GLY A 352 18.02 -0.42 -7.18
N GLY A 353 19.01 -0.86 -6.42
CA GLY A 353 20.43 -0.56 -6.55
C GLY A 353 21.18 -1.55 -7.44
N ASN A 354 22.30 -2.05 -6.92
CA ASN A 354 23.24 -2.93 -7.60
C ASN A 354 23.28 -4.34 -6.98
N VAL A 355 23.75 -5.30 -7.78
CA VAL A 355 24.00 -6.68 -7.34
C VAL A 355 25.50 -6.87 -7.21
N GLY A 356 25.96 -7.27 -6.01
CA GLY A 356 27.36 -7.51 -5.68
C GLY A 356 27.62 -8.93 -5.17
N ASN A 357 28.83 -9.43 -5.45
CA ASN A 357 29.32 -10.76 -5.02
C ASN A 357 30.31 -10.67 -3.86
N SER A 358 30.07 -9.76 -2.91
CA SER A 358 30.89 -9.57 -1.72
C SER A 358 30.09 -8.88 -0.61
N ARG A 359 30.54 -8.99 0.65
CA ARG A 359 29.94 -8.26 1.78
C ARG A 359 30.33 -6.79 1.80
N VAL A 360 29.69 -6.01 2.67
CA VAL A 360 30.08 -4.63 2.97
C VAL A 360 31.52 -4.54 3.51
N SER A 361 32.01 -5.53 4.23
CA SER A 361 33.38 -5.55 4.77
C SER A 361 34.42 -6.17 3.85
N ASP A 362 34.00 -6.78 2.73
CA ASP A 362 34.90 -7.56 1.89
C ASP A 362 35.71 -6.65 0.94
N THR A 363 36.99 -6.97 0.81
CA THR A 363 37.92 -6.30 -0.11
C THR A 363 38.14 -7.09 -1.41
N THR A 364 37.45 -8.22 -1.56
CA THR A 364 37.50 -9.10 -2.74
C THR A 364 36.15 -9.77 -2.96
N ASP A 365 35.78 -10.04 -4.21
CA ASP A 365 34.64 -10.91 -4.50
C ASP A 365 34.93 -12.34 -3.99
N LYS A 366 33.87 -13.10 -3.66
CA LYS A 366 33.97 -14.46 -3.11
C LYS A 366 33.24 -15.50 -3.97
N SER A 367 33.04 -16.70 -3.41
CA SER A 367 32.38 -17.81 -4.09
C SER A 367 30.94 -17.47 -4.48
N ALA A 368 30.53 -18.00 -5.63
CA ALA A 368 29.27 -17.66 -6.26
C ALA A 368 28.03 -18.14 -5.48
N THR A 369 26.90 -17.47 -5.70
CA THR A 369 25.60 -17.83 -5.13
C THR A 369 24.70 -18.40 -6.21
N GLN A 370 24.14 -19.58 -6.00
CA GLN A 370 23.31 -20.26 -6.99
C GLN A 370 21.89 -19.67 -7.03
N VAL A 371 21.36 -19.50 -8.24
CA VAL A 371 20.00 -19.00 -8.49
C VAL A 371 19.30 -19.93 -9.46
N ASP A 372 18.14 -20.46 -9.06
CA ASP A 372 17.30 -21.29 -9.93
C ASP A 372 16.45 -20.40 -10.84
N LEU A 373 16.48 -20.64 -12.14
CA LEU A 373 15.71 -19.94 -13.17
C LEU A 373 14.41 -20.68 -13.49
N PHE A 374 13.36 -19.92 -13.78
CA PHE A 374 12.01 -20.41 -14.00
C PHE A 374 11.88 -21.08 -15.36
N THR A 375 11.32 -22.30 -15.37
CA THR A 375 10.87 -22.97 -16.60
C THR A 375 9.55 -23.68 -16.34
N LYS A 376 8.67 -23.81 -17.34
CA LYS A 376 7.33 -24.38 -17.14
C LYS A 376 7.28 -25.76 -16.48
N ASN A 377 8.34 -26.59 -16.62
CA ASN A 377 8.36 -27.98 -16.15
C ASN A 377 9.62 -28.31 -15.32
N GLY A 378 10.18 -27.34 -14.58
CA GLY A 378 11.38 -27.57 -13.77
C GLY A 378 12.21 -26.31 -13.62
N VAL A 379 13.49 -26.47 -13.30
CA VAL A 379 14.39 -25.31 -13.15
C VAL A 379 15.70 -25.54 -13.89
N THR A 380 16.29 -24.46 -14.38
CA THR A 380 17.71 -24.39 -14.71
C THR A 380 18.43 -23.57 -13.64
N THR A 381 19.75 -23.57 -13.62
CA THR A 381 20.52 -22.83 -12.60
C THR A 381 21.49 -21.86 -13.25
N SER A 382 21.65 -20.69 -12.64
CA SER A 382 22.69 -19.71 -12.91
C SER A 382 23.33 -19.28 -11.59
N GLU A 383 24.30 -18.38 -11.63
CA GLU A 383 24.97 -17.93 -10.43
C GLU A 383 25.26 -16.42 -10.43
N ILE A 384 25.11 -15.80 -9.27
CA ILE A 384 25.66 -14.46 -8.99
C ILE A 384 27.13 -14.66 -8.61
N SER A 385 28.04 -14.12 -9.42
CA SER A 385 29.49 -14.34 -9.29
C SER A 385 30.26 -13.07 -9.66
N THR A 386 31.60 -13.16 -9.69
CA THR A 386 32.45 -12.08 -10.21
C THR A 386 32.07 -11.72 -11.64
N ASP A 387 31.61 -12.72 -12.39
CA ASP A 387 31.35 -12.63 -13.82
C ASP A 387 29.87 -12.41 -14.14
N ASN A 388 29.04 -12.23 -13.10
CA ASN A 388 27.59 -12.03 -13.21
C ASN A 388 27.10 -11.02 -12.15
N LYS A 389 27.62 -9.79 -12.21
CA LYS A 389 27.28 -8.67 -11.30
C LYS A 389 27.13 -7.33 -12.04
N THR A 390 26.49 -6.33 -11.42
CA THR A 390 26.09 -5.10 -12.12
C THR A 390 27.17 -4.02 -12.18
N THR A 391 28.15 -4.07 -11.28
CA THR A 391 29.21 -3.05 -11.12
C THR A 391 30.56 -3.73 -10.84
N PRO A 392 31.70 -3.18 -11.32
CA PRO A 392 33.02 -3.73 -10.99
C PRO A 392 33.40 -3.50 -9.53
N ASN A 393 32.78 -2.52 -8.88
CA ASN A 393 33.00 -2.21 -7.47
C ASN A 393 32.67 -3.41 -6.55
N LEU A 394 33.18 -3.32 -5.33
CA LEU A 394 32.99 -4.31 -4.27
C LEU A 394 31.88 -3.85 -3.32
N GLY A 395 31.32 -4.78 -2.55
CA GLY A 395 30.26 -4.56 -1.56
C GLY A 395 30.55 -3.38 -0.62
N SER A 396 31.80 -3.17 -0.20
CA SER A 396 32.22 -2.01 0.61
C SER A 396 31.97 -0.64 -0.02
N ASN A 397 32.04 -0.56 -1.35
CA ASN A 397 31.75 0.67 -2.11
C ASN A 397 30.29 0.71 -2.58
N ILE A 398 29.70 -0.44 -2.87
CA ILE A 398 28.33 -0.58 -3.33
C ILE A 398 27.35 -0.20 -2.22
N ALA A 399 27.67 -0.55 -0.98
CA ALA A 399 26.74 -0.44 0.12
C ALA A 399 26.25 1.00 0.34
N TYR A 400 25.05 1.09 0.87
CA TYR A 400 24.31 2.30 1.09
C TYR A 400 24.77 3.01 2.37
N ASN A 401 25.13 4.27 2.23
CA ASN A 401 25.40 5.18 3.33
C ASN A 401 24.08 5.88 3.73
N SER A 402 23.32 5.23 4.62
CA SER A 402 22.01 5.71 5.08
C SER A 402 22.09 7.09 5.72
N GLN A 403 23.11 7.36 6.54
CA GLN A 403 23.30 8.67 7.19
C GLN A 403 23.43 9.81 6.17
N ALA A 404 24.25 9.62 5.13
CA ALA A 404 24.45 10.63 4.09
C ALA A 404 23.16 10.91 3.31
N TYR A 405 22.33 9.89 3.08
CA TYR A 405 21.04 10.07 2.44
C TYR A 405 20.04 10.81 3.33
N GLU A 406 19.92 10.43 4.60
CA GLU A 406 19.01 11.09 5.55
C GLU A 406 19.37 12.57 5.74
N LEU A 407 20.66 12.91 5.76
CA LEU A 407 21.13 14.30 5.76
C LEU A 407 20.69 15.08 4.50
N ARG A 408 20.76 14.46 3.31
CA ARG A 408 20.27 15.08 2.06
C ARG A 408 18.77 15.32 2.10
N ILE A 409 17.99 14.34 2.54
CA ILE A 409 16.53 14.46 2.65
C ILE A 409 16.15 15.56 3.64
N GLN A 410 16.76 15.57 4.83
CA GLN A 410 16.51 16.61 5.83
C GLN A 410 16.85 18.00 5.29
N LEU A 411 17.97 18.15 4.59
CA LEU A 411 18.37 19.41 3.97
C LEU A 411 17.35 19.90 2.93
N LEU A 412 16.86 19.01 2.06
CA LEU A 412 15.83 19.32 1.06
C LEU A 412 14.50 19.74 1.72
N VAL A 413 14.07 19.03 2.75
CA VAL A 413 12.84 19.35 3.50
C VAL A 413 12.98 20.72 4.20
N ASN A 414 14.10 20.96 4.89
CA ASN A 414 14.37 22.22 5.56
C ASN A 414 14.44 23.39 4.58
N ALA A 415 15.09 23.21 3.42
CA ALA A 415 15.14 24.20 2.37
C ALA A 415 13.75 24.47 1.77
N ALA A 416 12.91 23.44 1.61
CA ALA A 416 11.55 23.60 1.08
C ALA A 416 10.66 24.38 2.05
N ILE A 417 10.92 24.27 3.35
CA ILE A 417 10.22 25.05 4.38
C ILE A 417 10.76 26.47 4.45
N LEU A 418 12.07 26.67 4.43
CA LEU A 418 12.69 27.99 4.51
C LEU A 418 12.48 28.84 3.26
N GLY A 419 12.49 28.22 2.07
CA GLY A 419 12.19 28.85 0.78
C GLY A 419 10.75 29.41 0.67
N THR A 420 9.94 29.27 1.73
CA THR A 420 8.60 29.86 1.86
C THR A 420 8.57 31.13 2.70
N GLN A 421 9.72 31.64 3.16
CA GLN A 421 9.79 32.87 3.94
C GLN A 421 10.94 33.82 3.56
N THR A 422 10.58 35.09 3.39
CA THR A 422 11.44 36.23 3.73
C THR A 422 11.73 36.19 5.23
N ILE A 423 13.02 36.25 5.58
CA ILE A 423 13.59 36.11 6.93
C ILE A 423 12.87 37.00 7.96
N SER A 424 12.17 36.40 8.93
CA SER A 424 11.68 37.07 10.15
C SER A 424 11.36 36.06 11.28
N GLY A 425 12.40 35.45 11.86
CA GLY A 425 12.52 35.07 13.29
C GLY A 425 11.42 34.30 14.03
N SER A 426 10.36 33.85 13.38
CA SER A 426 9.19 33.20 13.97
C SER A 426 8.73 32.12 12.99
N PHE A 427 8.43 30.91 13.45
CA PHE A 427 7.76 29.90 12.62
C PHE A 427 6.29 30.33 12.45
N PRO A 428 5.82 30.79 11.28
CA PRO A 428 4.41 31.08 11.10
C PRO A 428 3.64 29.77 10.97
N SER A 429 2.43 29.81 11.51
CA SER A 429 1.33 28.87 11.26
C SER A 429 0.91 28.97 9.79
N GLN A 430 1.65 28.36 8.87
CA GLN A 430 1.24 28.23 7.46
C GLN A 430 1.06 26.75 7.10
N THR A 431 -0.21 26.37 6.98
CA THR A 431 -0.71 25.02 6.75
C THR A 431 -0.21 24.41 5.43
N VAL A 432 0.01 25.21 4.38
CA VAL A 432 0.45 24.80 3.02
C VAL A 432 1.02 26.01 2.26
N SER A 433 2.17 25.89 1.58
CA SER A 433 2.75 26.99 0.76
C SER A 433 2.29 26.94 -0.70
N SER A 434 2.19 28.10 -1.37
CA SER A 434 1.95 28.17 -2.83
C SER A 434 3.06 27.49 -3.65
N THR A 435 4.27 27.37 -3.10
CA THR A 435 5.42 26.72 -3.74
C THR A 435 5.41 25.19 -3.58
N ASP A 436 4.57 24.63 -2.70
CA ASP A 436 4.54 23.18 -2.49
C ASP A 436 3.92 22.47 -3.72
N PRO A 437 4.41 21.28 -4.10
CA PRO A 437 3.82 20.47 -5.17
C PRO A 437 2.36 20.12 -4.89
N THR A 438 1.56 19.99 -5.94
CA THR A 438 0.12 19.68 -5.87
C THR A 438 -0.16 18.38 -5.10
N GLU A 439 0.69 17.36 -5.28
CA GLU A 439 0.64 16.08 -4.53
C GLU A 439 0.72 16.33 -3.01
N VAL A 440 1.67 17.15 -2.56
CA VAL A 440 1.88 17.50 -1.16
C VAL A 440 0.71 18.32 -0.62
N LYS A 441 0.27 19.36 -1.34
CA LYS A 441 -0.87 20.19 -0.95
C LYS A 441 -2.13 19.36 -0.69
N ASN A 442 -2.45 18.48 -1.64
CA ASN A 442 -3.63 17.62 -1.56
C ASN A 442 -3.52 16.62 -0.40
N ALA A 443 -2.35 16.02 -0.19
CA ALA A 443 -2.13 15.07 0.91
C ALA A 443 -2.24 15.74 2.29
N VAL A 444 -1.65 16.93 2.47
CA VAL A 444 -1.76 17.69 3.72
C VAL A 444 -3.23 18.06 3.99
N GLN A 445 -3.91 18.64 3.00
CA GLN A 445 -5.31 19.01 3.15
C GLN A 445 -6.20 17.80 3.46
N GLN A 446 -5.91 16.65 2.84
CA GLN A 446 -6.65 15.42 3.09
C GLN A 446 -6.47 14.92 4.53
N GLN A 447 -5.24 14.88 5.05
CA GLN A 447 -4.99 14.40 6.41
C GLN A 447 -5.63 15.30 7.47
N ILE A 448 -5.56 16.62 7.28
CA ILE A 448 -6.20 17.59 8.20
C ILE A 448 -7.73 17.55 8.10
N ASN A 449 -8.29 17.33 6.90
CA ASN A 449 -9.73 17.14 6.75
C ASN A 449 -10.21 15.79 7.33
N ALA A 450 -9.33 14.79 7.35
CA ALA A 450 -9.62 13.47 7.92
C ALA A 450 -9.60 13.50 9.45
N ASP A 451 -8.61 14.18 10.05
CA ASP A 451 -8.50 14.40 11.49
C ASP A 451 -8.06 15.84 11.80
N GLY A 452 -8.99 16.64 12.34
CA GLY A 452 -8.76 18.04 12.68
C GLY A 452 -7.94 18.26 13.96
N SER A 453 -7.57 17.20 14.69
CA SER A 453 -6.71 17.29 15.88
C SER A 453 -5.20 17.31 15.56
N LEU A 454 -4.83 16.98 14.32
CA LEU A 454 -3.44 16.86 13.89
C LEU A 454 -2.76 18.23 13.72
N ASP A 455 -1.44 18.26 13.96
CA ASP A 455 -0.59 19.44 13.70
C ASP A 455 -0.23 19.52 12.20
N ALA A 456 -0.77 20.53 11.53
CA ALA A 456 -0.56 20.75 10.09
C ALA A 456 0.91 20.92 9.69
N ASN A 457 1.76 21.48 10.54
CA ASN A 457 3.18 21.65 10.22
C ASN A 457 3.91 20.31 10.23
N LYS A 458 3.60 19.46 11.21
CA LYS A 458 4.14 18.08 11.27
C LYS A 458 3.68 17.24 10.09
N VAL A 459 2.40 17.38 9.71
CA VAL A 459 1.84 16.72 8.53
C VAL A 459 2.58 17.19 7.25
N ARG A 460 2.76 18.51 7.06
CA ARG A 460 3.48 19.07 5.92
C ARG A 460 4.93 18.58 5.82
N LEU A 461 5.66 18.60 6.94
CA LEU A 461 7.03 18.07 7.05
C LEU A 461 7.10 16.62 6.55
N LYS A 462 6.19 15.78 7.04
CA LYS A 462 6.11 14.37 6.68
C LYS A 462 5.79 14.17 5.19
N GLN A 463 4.86 14.95 4.63
CA GLN A 463 4.52 14.84 3.21
C GLN A 463 5.67 15.31 2.29
N LEU A 464 6.45 16.32 2.70
CA LEU A 464 7.65 16.76 1.97
C LEU A 464 8.76 15.70 2.04
N ASP A 465 8.98 15.07 3.19
CA ASP A 465 9.92 13.96 3.33
C ASP A 465 9.56 12.82 2.35
N PHE A 466 8.30 12.38 2.33
CA PHE A 466 7.85 11.38 1.35
C PHE A 466 8.04 11.83 -0.10
N TYR A 467 7.76 13.11 -0.40
CA TYR A 467 7.90 13.66 -1.75
C TYR A 467 9.34 13.57 -2.26
N PHE A 468 10.31 13.97 -1.44
CA PHE A 468 11.73 13.95 -1.80
C PHE A 468 12.29 12.53 -1.83
N ARG A 469 11.88 11.62 -0.93
CA ARG A 469 12.33 10.22 -0.96
C ARG A 469 12.02 9.51 -2.28
N LYS A 470 10.86 9.78 -2.89
CA LYS A 470 10.50 9.22 -4.22
C LYS A 470 11.43 9.67 -5.35
N ARG A 471 12.11 10.82 -5.19
CA ARG A 471 12.79 11.56 -6.26
C ARG A 471 14.31 11.68 -6.07
N THR A 472 14.81 11.27 -4.91
CA THR A 472 16.24 11.30 -4.56
C THR A 472 16.79 9.88 -4.58
N ARG A 473 17.88 9.64 -5.31
CA ARG A 473 18.57 8.34 -5.32
C ARG A 473 19.30 8.07 -4.01
N ARG A 474 19.59 6.80 -3.73
CA ARG A 474 20.37 6.38 -2.55
C ARG A 474 21.85 6.78 -2.72
N VAL A 475 22.57 6.93 -1.60
CA VAL A 475 23.97 7.37 -1.56
C VAL A 475 24.88 6.18 -1.27
N PRO A 476 25.70 5.70 -2.22
CA PRO A 476 26.62 4.61 -1.95
C PRO A 476 27.90 5.09 -1.22
N TYR A 477 28.60 4.19 -0.54
CA TYR A 477 29.90 4.47 0.08
C TYR A 477 30.99 4.84 -0.94
N ALA A 478 30.82 4.46 -2.22
CA ALA A 478 31.66 4.94 -3.32
C ALA A 478 31.58 6.47 -3.52
N GLU A 479 30.44 7.08 -3.19
CA GLU A 479 30.23 8.53 -3.28
C GLU A 479 30.64 9.23 -1.99
N VAL A 480 30.19 8.71 -0.84
CA VAL A 480 30.51 9.24 0.49
C VAL A 480 31.11 8.12 1.32
N PRO A 481 32.46 8.05 1.44
CA PRO A 481 33.15 7.00 2.18
C PRO A 481 32.72 6.93 3.66
N PRO A 482 32.90 5.78 4.32
CA PRO A 482 32.62 5.64 5.75
C PRO A 482 33.49 6.59 6.58
N ASN A 483 32.99 7.03 7.74
CA ASN A 483 33.68 7.88 8.72
C ASN A 483 34.06 9.30 8.26
N GLN A 484 33.42 9.80 7.20
CA GLN A 484 33.60 11.18 6.73
C GLN A 484 32.58 12.13 7.38
N THR A 485 32.97 13.39 7.59
CA THR A 485 32.10 14.42 8.21
C THR A 485 30.87 14.74 7.36
N VAL A 486 29.79 15.20 8.02
CA VAL A 486 28.52 15.68 7.44
C VAL A 486 28.71 16.53 6.17
N ALA A 487 29.78 17.32 6.11
CA ALA A 487 30.17 18.15 4.97
C ALA A 487 30.19 17.37 3.63
N LEU A 488 30.83 16.20 3.59
CA LEU A 488 30.97 15.43 2.35
C LEU A 488 29.65 14.92 1.78
N ALA A 489 28.66 14.64 2.65
CA ALA A 489 27.32 14.24 2.21
C ALA A 489 26.56 15.37 1.50
N LEU A 490 26.89 16.63 1.83
CA LEU A 490 26.19 17.83 1.41
C LEU A 490 26.96 18.64 0.36
N LYS A 491 28.04 18.12 -0.23
CA LYS A 491 28.86 18.88 -1.18
C LYS A 491 28.12 19.25 -2.48
N LYS A 492 28.13 20.54 -2.81
CA LYS A 492 27.80 21.08 -4.14
C LYS A 492 28.96 20.85 -5.13
N ASN A 493 30.17 21.07 -4.65
CA ASN A 493 31.43 20.82 -5.37
C ASN A 493 32.53 20.39 -4.38
N ALA A 494 33.76 20.21 -4.84
CA ALA A 494 34.86 19.65 -4.03
C ALA A 494 35.11 20.38 -2.70
N THR A 495 34.80 21.68 -2.61
CA THR A 495 35.14 22.55 -1.47
C THR A 495 33.95 23.27 -0.82
N VAL A 496 32.75 23.20 -1.42
CA VAL A 496 31.56 23.95 -0.96
C VAL A 496 30.40 23.00 -0.70
N ASP A 497 29.84 23.10 0.50
CA ASP A 497 28.62 22.39 0.92
C ASP A 497 27.37 23.18 0.52
N TYR A 498 26.28 22.47 0.28
CA TYR A 498 24.96 23.06 0.10
C TYR A 498 24.48 23.68 1.41
N ALA A 499 24.05 24.94 1.35
CA ALA A 499 23.32 25.61 2.41
C ALA A 499 21.81 25.55 2.14
N VAL A 500 20.99 25.60 3.20
CA VAL A 500 19.53 25.67 3.10
C VAL A 500 19.02 26.85 2.27
N THR A 501 19.83 27.91 2.11
CA THR A 501 19.53 29.11 1.34
C THR A 501 19.95 29.03 -0.13
N ASP A 502 20.62 27.96 -0.54
CA ASP A 502 21.15 27.86 -1.90
C ASP A 502 20.03 27.70 -2.93
N ILE A 503 20.04 28.56 -3.96
CA ILE A 503 19.03 28.56 -5.01
C ILE A 503 19.06 27.28 -5.87
N ASP A 504 20.22 26.64 -5.99
CA ASP A 504 20.41 25.42 -6.79
C ASP A 504 20.07 24.13 -6.02
N LEU A 505 19.77 24.24 -4.71
CA LEU A 505 19.42 23.08 -3.87
C LEU A 505 18.01 22.56 -4.19
N LEU A 506 17.10 23.46 -4.59
CA LEU A 506 15.74 23.12 -4.99
C LEU A 506 15.51 23.59 -6.42
N VAL A 507 15.58 22.65 -7.36
CA VAL A 507 15.37 22.95 -8.78
C VAL A 507 13.86 22.93 -9.05
N LYS A 508 13.35 23.97 -9.72
CA LYS A 508 11.96 24.05 -10.19
C LYS A 508 11.89 24.86 -11.48
N ASP A 509 10.96 24.48 -12.34
CA ASP A 509 10.63 25.19 -13.56
C ASP A 509 9.67 26.34 -13.21
N SER A 510 9.87 27.50 -13.84
CA SER A 510 9.12 28.73 -13.55
C SER A 510 7.61 28.52 -13.66
N GLY A 511 6.88 28.77 -12.57
CA GLY A 511 5.42 28.67 -12.52
C GLY A 511 4.87 27.26 -12.39
N ASN A 512 5.71 26.21 -12.32
CA ASN A 512 5.28 24.83 -12.14
C ASN A 512 5.77 24.24 -10.80
N PRO A 513 4.96 24.26 -9.72
CA PRO A 513 5.36 23.67 -8.44
C PRO A 513 5.58 22.15 -8.49
N ASP A 514 4.99 21.45 -9.47
CA ASP A 514 5.11 19.98 -9.62
C ASP A 514 6.46 19.55 -10.23
N SER A 515 7.27 20.51 -10.70
CA SER A 515 8.63 20.28 -11.18
C SER A 515 9.69 20.34 -10.07
N LEU A 516 9.28 20.64 -8.82
CA LEU A 516 10.16 20.74 -7.66
C LEU A 516 10.95 19.44 -7.48
N ARG A 517 12.28 19.54 -7.49
CA ARG A 517 13.16 18.38 -7.47
C ARG A 517 14.50 18.66 -6.77
N PRO A 518 15.19 17.61 -6.29
CA PRO A 518 16.58 17.71 -5.85
C PRO A 518 17.53 18.16 -6.98
N PRO A 519 18.78 18.52 -6.67
CA PRO A 519 19.82 18.74 -7.67
C PRO A 519 20.01 17.49 -8.54
N GLU A 520 20.34 17.66 -9.82
CA GLU A 520 20.43 16.55 -10.79
C GLU A 520 21.35 15.41 -10.32
N LYS A 521 22.48 15.75 -9.68
CA LYS A 521 23.43 14.78 -9.11
C LYS A 521 22.82 13.87 -8.05
N TRP A 522 21.74 14.30 -7.40
CA TRP A 522 21.00 13.53 -6.38
C TRP A 522 19.75 12.84 -6.94
N VAL A 523 19.39 13.11 -8.20
CA VAL A 523 18.32 12.40 -8.91
C VAL A 523 18.89 11.24 -9.74
N PHE A 524 19.99 11.48 -10.45
CA PHE A 524 20.54 10.49 -11.38
C PHE A 524 21.80 9.78 -10.83
N PRO A 525 21.93 8.45 -11.03
CA PRO A 525 23.13 7.72 -10.66
C PRO A 525 24.29 7.92 -11.66
N PHE A 526 23.99 8.34 -12.89
CA PHE A 526 24.93 8.62 -13.98
C PHE A 526 24.50 9.89 -14.70
N ASP A 527 25.38 10.44 -15.54
CA ASP A 527 25.03 11.55 -16.40
C ASP A 527 23.82 11.22 -17.28
N PRO A 528 22.72 12.02 -17.24
CA PRO A 528 21.53 11.73 -18.01
C PRO A 528 21.74 11.82 -19.53
N ASN A 529 22.83 12.44 -20.01
CA ASN A 529 23.12 12.55 -21.44
C ASN A 529 23.67 11.25 -22.04
N ASP A 530 24.37 10.42 -21.27
CA ASP A 530 25.01 9.18 -21.75
C ASP A 530 24.59 7.90 -21.00
N GLY A 531 24.05 8.02 -19.78
CA GLY A 531 23.59 6.91 -18.95
C GLY A 531 24.68 5.99 -18.38
N ILE A 532 25.96 6.34 -18.53
CA ILE A 532 27.13 5.54 -18.11
C ILE A 532 28.20 6.30 -17.32
N THR A 533 28.31 7.62 -17.46
CA THR A 533 29.32 8.41 -16.74
C THR A 533 28.93 8.56 -15.27
N GLU A 534 29.69 7.93 -14.38
CA GLU A 534 29.43 7.89 -12.94
C GLU A 534 30.09 9.03 -12.15
N THR A 535 31.11 9.69 -12.74
CA THR A 535 31.92 10.70 -12.06
C THR A 535 31.09 11.91 -11.68
N GLY A 536 31.05 12.25 -10.39
CA GLY A 536 30.25 13.36 -9.87
C GLY A 536 28.77 13.04 -9.66
N TYR A 537 28.38 11.78 -9.86
CA TYR A 537 27.07 11.21 -9.54
C TYR A 537 27.22 10.13 -8.46
N ALA A 538 26.85 8.87 -8.71
CA ALA A 538 26.91 7.79 -7.71
C ALA A 538 28.31 7.14 -7.58
N ASN A 539 29.27 7.46 -8.45
CA ASN A 539 30.62 6.85 -8.48
C ASN A 539 30.63 5.30 -8.53
N LEU A 540 29.57 4.69 -9.04
CA LEU A 540 29.46 3.25 -9.26
C LEU A 540 29.36 2.98 -10.76
N ALA A 541 30.40 2.42 -11.35
CA ALA A 541 30.43 2.15 -12.78
C ALA A 541 29.50 1.00 -13.17
N VAL A 542 28.93 1.04 -14.37
CA VAL A 542 28.29 -0.13 -15.00
C VAL A 542 29.38 -1.11 -15.42
N LYS A 543 29.23 -2.40 -15.12
CA LYS A 543 30.23 -3.41 -15.52
C LYS A 543 29.98 -3.92 -16.96
N PRO A 544 30.81 -3.56 -17.95
CA PRO A 544 30.64 -4.07 -19.31
C PRO A 544 31.12 -5.53 -19.43
N ASN A 545 30.49 -6.27 -20.34
CA ASN A 545 30.97 -7.56 -20.84
C ASN A 545 31.52 -7.36 -22.26
N GLY A 546 32.80 -7.03 -22.39
CA GLY A 546 33.40 -6.65 -23.66
C GLY A 546 33.05 -5.22 -24.07
N SER A 547 32.57 -5.01 -25.32
CA SER A 547 32.42 -3.67 -25.91
C SER A 547 31.01 -3.06 -25.84
N ASP A 548 29.96 -3.87 -26.00
CA ASP A 548 28.57 -3.42 -26.19
C ASP A 548 27.54 -4.14 -25.30
N LYS A 549 27.98 -4.96 -24.35
CA LYS A 549 27.09 -5.71 -23.43
C LYS A 549 27.40 -5.41 -21.97
N ILE A 550 26.48 -5.79 -21.08
CA ILE A 550 26.61 -5.64 -19.63
C ILE A 550 26.79 -7.02 -19.01
N LEU A 551 27.60 -7.10 -17.95
CA LEU A 551 27.99 -8.38 -17.34
C LEU A 551 26.87 -9.09 -16.56
N LEU A 552 25.74 -8.44 -16.30
CA LEU A 552 24.52 -9.13 -15.88
C LEU A 552 23.70 -9.48 -17.14
N PRO A 553 23.78 -10.69 -17.70
CA PRO A 553 23.20 -10.99 -19.01
C PRO A 553 21.67 -11.04 -18.94
N ALA A 554 20.97 -10.46 -19.92
CA ALA A 554 19.49 -10.42 -19.92
C ALA A 554 18.88 -10.56 -21.32
N THR A 555 17.66 -11.10 -21.36
CA THR A 555 16.83 -11.22 -22.57
C THR A 555 15.92 -9.99 -22.70
N GLU A 556 15.67 -9.55 -23.94
CA GLU A 556 14.67 -8.52 -24.22
C GLU A 556 13.28 -8.95 -23.72
N LEU A 557 12.57 -8.07 -23.00
CA LEU A 557 11.30 -8.37 -22.33
C LEU A 557 10.23 -9.01 -23.24
N ILE A 558 10.10 -8.54 -24.48
CA ILE A 558 9.11 -9.08 -25.44
C ILE A 558 9.48 -10.52 -25.81
N GLN A 559 10.76 -10.78 -26.08
CA GLN A 559 11.26 -12.10 -26.42
C GLN A 559 11.19 -13.06 -25.23
N GLN A 560 11.52 -12.60 -24.02
CA GLN A 560 11.38 -13.40 -22.80
C GLN A 560 9.93 -13.85 -22.60
N LYS A 561 8.96 -12.93 -22.74
CA LYS A 561 7.53 -13.25 -22.64
C LYS A 561 7.09 -14.28 -23.69
N GLN A 562 7.61 -14.19 -24.91
CA GLN A 562 7.35 -15.19 -25.96
C GLN A 562 7.93 -16.57 -25.62
N ASN A 563 9.13 -16.59 -25.03
CA ASN A 563 9.78 -17.84 -24.62
C ASN A 563 9.09 -18.50 -23.43
N GLY A 564 8.44 -17.71 -22.55
CA GLY A 564 7.72 -18.21 -21.37
C GLY A 564 8.63 -18.94 -20.37
N LYS A 565 9.91 -18.53 -20.29
CA LYS A 565 10.93 -19.03 -19.36
C LYS A 565 12.02 -17.97 -19.14
N GLU A 566 12.73 -18.09 -18.04
CA GLU A 566 13.95 -17.32 -17.75
C GLU A 566 15.16 -18.03 -18.41
N ASN A 567 15.85 -17.37 -19.35
CA ASN A 567 17.01 -17.94 -20.04
C ASN A 567 18.33 -17.52 -19.40
N LEU A 568 18.40 -16.27 -18.94
CA LEU A 568 19.60 -15.63 -18.42
C LEU A 568 19.37 -15.11 -17.01
N LEU A 569 20.45 -14.90 -16.25
CA LEU A 569 20.35 -14.44 -14.86
C LEU A 569 19.59 -13.11 -14.73
N GLY A 570 19.79 -12.18 -15.66
CA GLY A 570 19.12 -10.88 -15.68
C GLY A 570 17.62 -10.96 -16.03
N ASP A 571 17.11 -12.12 -16.44
CA ASP A 571 15.66 -12.36 -16.54
C ASP A 571 15.06 -12.58 -15.15
N ARG A 572 15.85 -13.16 -14.23
CA ARG A 572 15.50 -13.47 -12.84
C ARG A 572 15.81 -12.32 -11.89
N VAL A 573 16.98 -11.70 -12.04
CA VAL A 573 17.51 -10.62 -11.21
C VAL A 573 17.44 -9.31 -11.97
N LEU A 574 16.42 -8.49 -11.67
CA LEU A 574 16.22 -7.18 -12.27
C LEU A 574 16.88 -6.10 -11.40
N SER A 575 17.77 -5.30 -12.00
CA SER A 575 18.54 -4.27 -11.28
C SER A 575 18.30 -2.87 -11.85
N GLY A 576 18.06 -1.91 -10.95
CA GLY A 576 17.80 -0.51 -11.28
C GLY A 576 19.02 0.40 -11.28
N ASN A 577 20.21 -0.11 -10.92
CA ASN A 577 21.46 0.64 -10.76
C ASN A 577 21.30 1.99 -10.05
N ASN A 578 20.52 2.01 -8.96
CA ASN A 578 20.32 3.17 -8.10
C ASN A 578 19.50 4.32 -8.74
N LEU A 579 18.58 3.99 -9.66
CA LEU A 579 17.53 4.94 -10.04
C LEU A 579 16.49 5.09 -8.92
N PRO A 580 16.02 6.32 -8.61
CA PRO A 580 14.94 6.53 -7.66
C PRO A 580 13.60 6.03 -8.24
N GLU A 581 12.57 5.92 -7.40
CA GLU A 581 11.21 5.50 -7.84
C GLU A 581 10.69 6.38 -8.99
N LEU A 582 10.85 7.70 -8.83
CA LEU A 582 10.49 8.71 -9.81
C LEU A 582 11.75 9.44 -10.26
N TRP A 583 12.15 9.24 -11.51
CA TRP A 583 13.28 9.95 -12.11
C TRP A 583 12.80 10.98 -13.12
N TRP A 584 13.58 12.04 -13.33
CA TRP A 584 13.23 13.14 -14.22
C TRP A 584 13.63 12.83 -15.66
N ASN A 585 12.68 12.83 -16.61
CA ASN A 585 13.01 12.54 -18.02
C ASN A 585 13.40 13.76 -18.86
N GLY A 586 13.52 14.94 -18.23
CA GLY A 586 13.71 16.23 -18.90
C GLY A 586 12.46 17.13 -18.84
N ASN A 587 11.26 16.54 -18.82
CA ASN A 587 9.99 17.28 -18.84
C ASN A 587 9.05 16.92 -17.68
N LYS A 588 9.07 15.67 -17.22
CA LYS A 588 8.23 15.18 -16.12
C LYS A 588 8.92 14.06 -15.35
N PHE A 589 8.44 13.81 -14.14
CA PHE A 589 8.77 12.59 -13.42
C PHE A 589 8.14 11.37 -14.11
N VAL A 590 8.90 10.29 -14.20
CA VAL A 590 8.46 9.01 -14.76
C VAL A 590 8.76 7.88 -13.77
N SER A 591 7.79 6.98 -13.63
CA SER A 591 7.87 5.75 -12.85
C SER A 591 7.98 4.53 -13.77
N LEU A 592 8.15 3.34 -13.17
CA LEU A 592 8.03 2.06 -13.87
C LEU A 592 6.64 1.85 -14.49
N ASP A 593 5.59 2.44 -13.91
CA ASP A 593 4.20 2.20 -14.28
C ASP A 593 3.70 3.15 -15.41
N ASP A 594 4.41 4.27 -15.68
CA ASP A 594 4.00 5.29 -16.66
C ASP A 594 4.13 4.85 -18.15
N ALA A 595 4.92 3.80 -18.41
CA ALA A 595 4.86 2.93 -19.59
C ALA A 595 6.09 1.99 -19.60
N PRO A 596 5.96 0.70 -19.98
CA PRO A 596 7.08 -0.25 -20.05
C PRO A 596 8.18 0.11 -21.09
N LYS A 597 8.05 1.25 -21.79
CA LYS A 597 9.00 1.77 -22.79
C LYS A 597 9.84 2.96 -22.31
N LEU A 598 9.56 3.52 -21.12
CA LEU A 598 10.24 4.73 -20.61
C LEU A 598 11.38 4.37 -19.64
N GLY A 599 12.36 3.58 -20.11
CA GLY A 599 13.60 3.33 -19.37
C GLY A 599 14.68 4.37 -19.68
N GLN A 600 15.66 4.51 -18.79
CA GLN A 600 16.88 5.30 -19.07
C GLN A 600 17.78 4.48 -20.01
N LEU A 601 18.26 5.10 -21.09
CA LEU A 601 19.21 4.48 -22.02
C LEU A 601 20.54 4.17 -21.30
N ILE A 602 21.11 3.00 -21.58
CA ILE A 602 22.47 2.66 -21.14
C ILE A 602 23.43 2.83 -22.33
N GLY A 603 24.31 3.82 -22.22
CA GLY A 603 25.32 4.17 -23.20
C GLY A 603 24.84 5.27 -24.15
N PRO A 604 25.77 6.15 -24.61
CA PRO A 604 25.45 7.24 -25.51
C PRO A 604 25.01 6.70 -26.88
N SER A 605 24.43 7.58 -27.70
CA SER A 605 24.02 7.24 -29.08
C SER A 605 25.15 6.65 -29.93
N THR A 606 26.41 6.96 -29.60
CA THR A 606 27.63 6.49 -30.26
C THR A 606 28.17 5.14 -29.74
N LYS A 607 27.80 4.72 -28.51
CA LYS A 607 28.23 3.45 -27.89
C LYS A 607 27.07 2.83 -27.11
N LYS A 608 26.14 2.23 -27.85
CA LYS A 608 24.89 1.65 -27.32
C LYS A 608 25.18 0.30 -26.66
N MET A 609 24.70 0.11 -25.43
CA MET A 609 24.67 -1.22 -24.83
C MET A 609 23.46 -2.00 -25.37
N ILE A 610 23.66 -3.24 -25.84
CA ILE A 610 22.61 -4.07 -26.43
C ILE A 610 22.18 -5.21 -25.49
N TRP A 611 21.03 -5.82 -25.78
CA TRP A 611 20.56 -7.03 -25.09
C TRP A 611 21.43 -8.25 -25.42
N ASP A 612 21.58 -9.18 -24.48
CA ASP A 612 22.34 -10.41 -24.70
C ASP A 612 21.58 -11.38 -25.61
N ALA A 613 20.25 -11.41 -25.47
CA ALA A 613 19.32 -12.11 -26.35
C ALA A 613 18.16 -11.16 -26.71
N GLY A 614 18.02 -10.81 -28.00
CA GLY A 614 16.98 -9.92 -28.51
C GLY A 614 17.51 -8.87 -29.46
N SER A 615 16.66 -7.90 -29.82
CA SER A 615 17.02 -6.81 -30.71
C SER A 615 16.92 -5.45 -30.01
N GLY A 616 17.84 -4.55 -30.31
CA GLY A 616 17.80 -3.18 -29.82
C GLY A 616 18.65 -2.89 -28.58
N GLN A 617 18.53 -1.65 -28.10
CA GLN A 617 19.34 -1.10 -27.01
C GLN A 617 18.76 -1.51 -25.66
N ARG A 618 19.65 -1.84 -24.73
CA ARG A 618 19.33 -2.18 -23.35
C ARG A 618 18.99 -0.92 -22.55
N MET A 619 17.89 -1.00 -21.81
CA MET A 619 17.36 0.09 -20.98
C MET A 619 17.48 -0.27 -19.50
N ARG A 620 17.62 0.75 -18.66
CA ARG A 620 17.54 0.67 -17.21
C ARG A 620 16.17 1.15 -16.75
N TYR A 621 15.59 0.45 -15.78
CA TYR A 621 14.30 0.78 -15.22
C TYR A 621 14.43 1.03 -13.72
N SER A 622 13.57 1.89 -13.18
CA SER A 622 13.46 2.00 -11.73
C SER A 622 12.83 0.74 -11.17
N HIS A 623 13.51 0.10 -10.22
CA HIS A 623 12.99 -1.02 -9.44
C HIS A 623 12.75 -0.62 -7.98
N VAL A 624 13.01 0.64 -7.63
CA VAL A 624 12.65 1.21 -6.34
C VAL A 624 11.16 1.50 -6.37
N ARG A 625 10.45 1.03 -5.36
CA ARG A 625 9.06 1.41 -5.13
C ARG A 625 8.95 1.79 -3.68
N GLN A 626 8.46 2.97 -3.35
CA GLN A 626 7.95 3.17 -2.00
C GLN A 626 6.98 2.03 -1.74
N PHE A 627 7.30 1.20 -0.74
CA PHE A 627 6.35 0.21 -0.32
C PHE A 627 5.08 0.96 0.01
N ALA A 628 3.95 0.44 -0.50
CA ALA A 628 2.64 0.93 -0.12
C ALA A 628 2.69 1.14 1.38
N ASP A 629 2.60 2.41 1.81
CA ASP A 629 2.72 2.78 3.22
C ASP A 629 1.88 1.77 3.95
N LEU A 630 2.57 0.87 4.69
CA LEU A 630 1.87 -0.16 5.43
C LEU A 630 0.94 0.53 6.43
N GLY A 631 1.10 1.83 6.64
CA GLY A 631 0.38 2.67 7.54
C GLY A 631 1.40 3.18 8.52
N ASP A 632 1.35 4.47 8.79
CA ASP A 632 2.12 5.07 9.86
C ASP A 632 1.86 4.33 11.19
N VAL A 633 2.90 3.68 11.72
CA VAL A 633 2.90 3.01 13.04
C VAL A 633 3.17 3.98 14.18
N SER A 634 3.55 5.23 13.88
CA SER A 634 3.75 6.24 14.90
C SER A 634 2.44 6.62 15.58
N ARG A 635 2.58 7.34 16.69
CA ARG A 635 1.48 7.81 17.52
C ARG A 635 0.62 8.82 16.77
N ASP A 636 -0.69 8.73 16.94
CA ASP A 636 -1.73 9.40 16.12
C ASP A 636 -1.67 9.04 14.62
N GLY A 637 -0.94 7.97 14.29
CA GLY A 637 -0.77 7.49 12.92
C GLY A 637 -1.95 6.69 12.37
N PHE A 638 -1.74 6.13 11.18
CA PHE A 638 -2.73 5.34 10.47
C PHE A 638 -3.20 4.14 11.29
N TRP A 639 -2.28 3.35 11.86
CA TRP A 639 -2.67 2.11 12.55
C TRP A 639 -3.35 2.35 13.88
N GLU A 640 -2.88 3.33 14.65
CA GLU A 640 -3.53 3.71 15.91
C GLU A 640 -4.96 4.20 15.65
N THR A 641 -5.15 5.02 14.61
CA THR A 641 -6.46 5.53 14.22
C THR A 641 -7.37 4.41 13.71
N ASN A 642 -6.91 3.55 12.80
CA ASN A 642 -7.71 2.43 12.29
C ASN A 642 -8.07 1.42 13.38
N ALA A 643 -7.20 1.20 14.37
CA ALA A 643 -7.53 0.39 15.54
C ALA A 643 -8.63 1.03 16.41
N ALA A 644 -8.76 2.37 16.40
CA ALA A 644 -9.78 3.08 17.16
C ALA A 644 -11.12 3.25 16.44
N LEU A 645 -11.17 3.13 15.10
CA LEU A 645 -12.39 3.29 14.30
C LEU A 645 -13.38 2.15 14.49
N LYS A 646 -14.66 2.40 14.21
CA LYS A 646 -15.69 1.34 14.17
C LYS A 646 -15.86 0.82 12.73
N PRO A 647 -15.75 -0.50 12.49
CA PRO A 647 -16.07 -1.10 11.19
C PRO A 647 -17.54 -0.84 10.82
N GLN A 648 -17.78 -0.50 9.56
CA GLN A 648 -19.11 -0.21 9.02
C GLN A 648 -19.71 -1.44 8.33
N GLY A 649 -18.87 -2.33 7.80
CA GLY A 649 -19.22 -3.63 7.24
C GLY A 649 -18.43 -4.80 7.85
N LEU A 650 -18.94 -6.01 7.65
CA LEU A 650 -18.34 -7.28 8.13
C LEU A 650 -16.93 -7.55 7.57
N LEU A 651 -16.57 -6.88 6.48
CA LEU A 651 -15.34 -7.11 5.72
C LEU A 651 -14.34 -5.95 5.83
N ASP A 652 -14.65 -4.94 6.64
CA ASP A 652 -13.78 -3.80 6.83
C ASP A 652 -12.55 -4.19 7.65
N ALA A 653 -11.37 -3.75 7.22
CA ALA A 653 -10.12 -3.95 7.94
C ALA A 653 -9.84 -2.77 8.89
N ILE A 654 -10.84 -2.39 9.70
CA ILE A 654 -10.75 -1.34 10.72
C ILE A 654 -11.44 -1.82 12.01
N GLY A 655 -11.10 -1.20 13.14
CA GLY A 655 -11.57 -1.59 14.48
C GLY A 655 -10.69 -2.63 15.12
N GLY A 656 -9.90 -2.22 16.10
CA GLY A 656 -8.85 -3.02 16.70
C GLY A 656 -8.76 -2.89 18.22
N LEU A 657 -7.66 -3.40 18.74
CA LEU A 657 -7.24 -3.31 20.14
C LEU A 657 -6.06 -2.32 20.23
N ARG A 658 -6.13 -1.33 21.11
CA ARG A 658 -4.98 -0.45 21.43
C ARG A 658 -4.46 -0.79 22.83
N ILE A 659 -3.16 -0.99 22.97
CA ILE A 659 -2.48 -1.33 24.21
C ILE A 659 -1.34 -0.33 24.43
N ILE A 660 -1.53 0.61 25.35
CA ILE A 660 -0.59 1.72 25.55
C ILE A 660 -0.03 1.62 26.97
N THR A 661 1.26 1.30 27.09
CA THR A 661 1.96 1.30 28.39
C THR A 661 2.44 2.71 28.72
N GLY A 662 1.97 3.27 29.83
CA GLY A 662 2.35 4.62 30.24
C GLY A 662 3.79 4.71 30.75
N ALA A 663 4.32 5.93 30.86
CA ALA A 663 5.69 6.17 31.31
C ALA A 663 5.95 5.66 32.75
N GLY A 664 4.91 5.70 33.60
CA GLY A 664 4.96 5.37 35.02
C GLY A 664 4.74 6.57 35.92
N ILE A 665 4.56 6.31 37.21
CA ILE A 665 4.38 7.29 38.29
C ILE A 665 5.64 7.28 39.14
N TYR A 666 6.32 8.42 39.17
CA TYR A 666 7.54 8.63 39.94
C TYR A 666 7.24 9.53 41.12
N LEU A 667 7.39 9.01 42.33
CA LEU A 667 7.11 9.78 43.55
C LEU A 667 8.23 9.60 44.57
N PRO A 668 8.57 10.64 45.35
CA PRO A 668 9.41 10.47 46.52
C PRO A 668 8.74 9.53 47.53
N LYS A 669 9.54 8.83 48.34
CA LYS A 669 9.02 7.81 49.28
C LYS A 669 7.92 8.32 50.23
N SER A 670 8.02 9.56 50.69
CA SER A 670 7.08 10.15 51.66
C SER A 670 5.85 10.80 51.02
N TYR A 671 5.70 10.71 49.69
CA TYR A 671 4.66 11.40 48.93
C TYR A 671 3.67 10.39 48.38
N THR A 672 2.44 10.84 48.15
CA THR A 672 1.34 10.02 47.65
C THR A 672 0.62 10.74 46.52
N ALA A 673 -0.33 10.05 45.85
CA ALA A 673 -1.14 10.63 44.79
C ALA A 673 -1.96 11.87 45.24
N THR A 674 -2.22 12.01 46.54
CA THR A 674 -3.00 13.11 47.13
C THR A 674 -2.15 14.20 47.79
N SER A 675 -0.82 14.17 47.66
CA SER A 675 0.06 15.22 48.18
C SER A 675 -0.28 16.60 47.58
N THR A 676 -0.02 17.67 48.34
CA THR A 676 -0.40 19.03 47.93
C THR A 676 0.56 19.61 46.88
N ALA A 677 0.10 20.62 46.13
CA ALA A 677 0.96 21.37 45.21
C ALA A 677 2.20 21.96 45.91
N ALA A 678 2.07 22.43 47.16
CA ALA A 678 3.19 22.93 47.94
C ALA A 678 4.25 21.85 48.18
N ASN A 679 3.83 20.62 48.51
CA ASN A 679 4.75 19.50 48.66
C ASN A 679 5.50 19.23 47.36
N PHE A 680 4.78 19.09 46.24
CA PHE A 680 5.40 18.81 44.95
C PHE A 680 6.35 19.90 44.48
N ASN A 681 6.01 21.17 44.68
CA ASN A 681 6.89 22.30 44.39
C ASN A 681 8.17 22.25 45.23
N SER A 682 8.07 21.88 46.51
CA SER A 682 9.25 21.67 47.37
C SER A 682 10.12 20.51 46.88
N ALA A 683 9.52 19.43 46.38
CA ALA A 683 10.27 18.30 45.82
C ALA A 683 11.01 18.69 44.53
N ILE A 684 10.33 19.36 43.59
CA ILE A 684 10.94 19.86 42.34
C ILE A 684 12.07 20.84 42.61
N PHE A 685 11.93 21.71 43.63
CA PHE A 685 12.98 22.65 44.02
C PHE A 685 14.27 21.92 44.44
N VAL A 686 14.16 20.76 45.09
CA VAL A 686 15.32 19.92 45.41
C VAL A 686 15.84 19.24 44.15
N THR A 687 14.96 18.59 43.40
CA THR A 687 15.32 17.94 42.14
C THR A 687 14.11 17.69 41.24
N ASP A 688 14.25 17.98 39.94
CA ASP A 688 13.34 17.55 38.88
C ASP A 688 13.79 16.21 38.25
N LYS A 689 14.85 15.58 38.79
CA LYS A 689 15.47 14.37 38.25
C LYS A 689 14.98 13.12 38.96
N VAL A 690 14.55 12.12 38.20
CA VAL A 690 14.11 10.83 38.73
C VAL A 690 15.27 9.86 38.93
N TRP A 691 15.10 8.92 39.86
CA TRP A 691 15.85 7.67 39.84
C TRP A 691 15.41 6.86 38.63
N SER A 692 16.37 6.50 37.77
CA SER A 692 16.09 5.75 36.54
C SER A 692 15.53 4.37 36.88
N ASP A 693 14.42 4.00 36.27
CA ASP A 693 13.82 2.66 36.32
C ASP A 693 14.62 1.61 35.54
N ALA A 694 15.68 1.99 34.82
CA ALA A 694 16.68 1.03 34.30
C ALA A 694 17.69 0.59 35.37
N MET A 695 17.59 1.14 36.58
CA MET A 695 18.40 0.77 37.74
C MET A 695 17.54 0.02 38.75
N ALA A 696 18.19 -0.72 39.64
CA ALA A 696 17.54 -1.34 40.80
C ALA A 696 16.67 -0.32 41.55
N VAL A 697 15.47 -0.73 41.96
CA VAL A 697 14.55 0.14 42.67
C VAL A 697 15.08 0.36 44.09
N VAL A 698 15.50 1.59 44.38
CA VAL A 698 16.02 2.00 45.69
C VAL A 698 15.17 3.10 46.29
N ASN A 699 14.98 3.07 47.60
CA ASN A 699 14.07 3.98 48.29
C ASN A 699 14.69 4.68 49.53
N THR A 700 15.99 4.50 49.77
CA THR A 700 16.74 5.21 50.81
C THR A 700 18.06 5.75 50.27
N ILE A 701 18.63 6.75 50.96
CA ILE A 701 19.97 7.29 50.62
C ILE A 701 21.04 6.20 50.76
N ASN A 702 20.93 5.34 51.78
CA ASN A 702 21.89 4.27 52.02
C ASN A 702 21.91 3.23 50.90
N ASP A 703 20.79 3.06 50.19
CA ASP A 703 20.66 2.15 49.05
C ASP A 703 21.08 2.80 47.73
N GLY A 704 21.46 4.09 47.74
CA GLY A 704 21.99 4.80 46.57
C GLY A 704 21.15 5.97 46.05
N LEU A 705 20.03 6.34 46.70
CA LEU A 705 19.29 7.55 46.30
C LEU A 705 20.10 8.84 46.58
N PRO A 706 20.17 9.79 45.62
CA PRO A 706 20.85 11.07 45.84
C PRO A 706 20.22 11.92 46.97
N TYR A 707 18.88 12.00 46.98
CA TYR A 707 18.11 12.74 47.98
C TYR A 707 16.87 11.92 48.37
N LEU A 708 16.34 12.13 49.58
CA LEU A 708 15.05 11.52 49.99
C LEU A 708 13.87 12.01 49.12
N GLN A 709 14.02 13.20 48.53
CA GLN A 709 13.08 13.81 47.60
C GLN A 709 13.27 13.33 46.16
N THR A 710 14.30 12.52 45.86
CA THR A 710 14.46 11.94 44.52
C THR A 710 13.30 10.98 44.25
N PRO A 711 12.44 11.27 43.27
CA PRO A 711 11.33 10.39 42.92
C PRO A 711 11.83 9.14 42.20
N TYR A 712 11.27 7.99 42.53
CA TYR A 712 11.53 6.70 41.87
C TYR A 712 10.21 6.08 41.40
N LEU A 713 10.27 5.14 40.46
CA LEU A 713 9.09 4.48 39.90
C LEU A 713 8.34 3.71 41.01
N GLN A 714 7.09 4.09 41.27
CA GLN A 714 6.22 3.42 42.25
C GLN A 714 5.10 2.61 41.59
N MET A 715 4.69 2.99 40.39
CA MET A 715 3.63 2.30 39.66
C MET A 715 3.74 2.56 38.16
N ARG A 716 3.35 1.59 37.35
CA ARG A 716 3.17 1.73 35.90
C ARG A 716 1.93 0.97 35.49
N ALA A 717 1.13 1.55 34.60
CA ALA A 717 -0.05 0.89 34.08
C ALA A 717 -0.06 0.92 32.56
N THR A 718 -0.63 -0.12 31.99
CA THR A 718 -0.97 -0.23 30.57
C THR A 718 -2.48 -0.06 30.44
N VAL A 719 -2.88 0.91 29.64
CA VAL A 719 -4.30 1.15 29.34
C VAL A 719 -4.69 0.38 28.08
N VAL A 720 -5.86 -0.25 28.10
CA VAL A 720 -6.36 -1.08 27.00
C VAL A 720 -7.66 -0.48 26.45
N TYR A 721 -7.72 -0.27 25.14
CA TYR A 721 -8.90 0.19 24.43
C TYR A 721 -9.35 -0.86 23.42
N HIS A 722 -10.66 -1.04 23.30
CA HIS A 722 -11.23 -1.94 22.31
C HIS A 722 -12.38 -1.25 21.56
N TYR A 723 -12.31 -1.26 20.22
CA TYR A 723 -13.23 -0.51 19.35
C TYR A 723 -14.71 -0.84 19.61
N GLN A 724 -15.02 -2.10 19.94
CA GLN A 724 -16.38 -2.58 20.21
C GLN A 724 -17.03 -1.90 21.43
N SER A 725 -16.24 -1.55 22.45
CA SER A 725 -16.75 -0.89 23.66
C SER A 725 -16.78 0.63 23.51
N SER A 726 -15.74 1.21 22.91
CA SER A 726 -15.67 2.63 22.58
C SER A 726 -14.79 2.82 21.35
N TYR A 727 -15.26 3.64 20.41
CA TYR A 727 -14.57 3.93 19.15
C TYR A 727 -14.34 5.44 19.02
N TYR A 728 -13.25 5.80 18.35
CA TYR A 728 -12.90 7.16 18.01
C TYR A 728 -13.55 7.59 16.70
N ASN A 729 -13.96 8.85 16.61
CA ASN A 729 -14.33 9.48 15.33
C ASN A 729 -13.42 10.68 15.05
N PRO A 730 -12.50 10.59 14.07
CA PRO A 730 -11.52 11.64 13.79
C PRO A 730 -12.13 12.93 13.25
N LYS A 731 -13.37 12.89 12.72
CA LYS A 731 -14.08 14.11 12.27
C LYS A 731 -14.64 14.95 13.42
N THR A 732 -14.86 14.34 14.58
CA THR A 732 -15.47 15.00 15.75
C THR A 732 -14.75 14.59 17.04
N PRO A 733 -13.42 14.82 17.12
CA PRO A 733 -12.55 14.25 18.15
C PRO A 733 -12.93 14.66 19.58
N SER A 734 -13.42 15.89 19.76
CA SER A 734 -13.85 16.42 21.07
C SER A 734 -15.13 15.80 21.61
N SER A 735 -16.02 15.32 20.72
CA SER A 735 -17.34 14.78 21.10
C SER A 735 -17.34 13.28 21.35
N ASN A 736 -16.33 12.55 20.85
CA ASN A 736 -16.23 11.11 21.00
C ASN A 736 -14.78 10.68 21.27
N PRO A 737 -14.22 11.05 22.45
CA PRO A 737 -12.94 10.54 22.87
C PRO A 737 -13.06 9.05 23.19
N GLN A 738 -12.15 8.23 22.66
CA GLN A 738 -12.13 6.81 22.96
C GLN A 738 -11.88 6.58 24.45
N THR A 739 -12.67 5.72 25.08
CA THR A 739 -12.51 5.35 26.50
C THR A 739 -11.94 3.94 26.64
N PRO A 740 -11.10 3.71 27.67
CA PRO A 740 -10.49 2.41 27.87
C PRO A 740 -11.48 1.39 28.44
N ILE A 741 -11.20 0.11 28.20
CA ILE A 741 -11.95 -1.01 28.77
C ILE A 741 -11.35 -1.51 30.09
N ALA A 742 -10.03 -1.37 30.26
CA ALA A 742 -9.30 -1.89 31.41
C ALA A 742 -8.02 -1.09 31.67
N CYS A 743 -7.60 -1.10 32.94
CA CYS A 743 -6.25 -0.74 33.37
C CYS A 743 -5.51 -2.03 33.73
N VAL A 744 -4.36 -2.29 33.12
CA VAL A 744 -3.49 -3.43 33.48
C VAL A 744 -2.29 -2.90 34.24
N SER A 745 -1.99 -3.46 35.40
CA SER A 745 -0.75 -3.13 36.09
C SER A 745 0.45 -3.70 35.34
N SER A 746 1.41 -2.83 35.06
CA SER A 746 2.69 -3.15 34.42
C SER A 746 3.86 -2.80 35.33
N TYR A 747 3.63 -2.65 36.64
CA TYR A 747 4.70 -2.42 37.60
C TYR A 747 5.41 -3.74 37.92
N TYR A 748 6.61 -3.84 37.37
CA TYR A 748 7.52 -4.97 37.50
C TYR A 748 8.85 -4.47 38.10
N ASP A 749 9.24 -5.07 39.23
CA ASP A 749 10.47 -4.76 39.96
C ASP A 749 11.52 -5.87 39.75
N PRO A 750 12.36 -5.76 38.69
CA PRO A 750 13.37 -6.76 38.35
C PRO A 750 14.63 -6.68 39.24
N THR A 751 14.61 -5.94 40.36
CA THR A 751 15.79 -5.77 41.24
C THR A 751 16.38 -7.11 41.68
N ASN A 752 15.54 -8.09 42.01
CA ASN A 752 15.96 -9.47 42.25
C ASN A 752 14.81 -10.47 41.99
N GLN A 753 15.12 -11.76 42.10
CA GLN A 753 14.16 -12.85 41.86
C GLN A 753 12.93 -12.80 42.78
N ILE A 754 13.06 -12.25 43.99
CA ILE A 754 11.94 -12.17 44.95
C ILE A 754 11.05 -10.97 44.60
N THR A 755 11.64 -9.78 44.40
CA THR A 755 10.88 -8.54 44.12
C THR A 755 10.10 -8.61 42.81
N ALA A 756 10.60 -9.39 41.85
CA ALA A 756 9.96 -9.67 40.57
C ALA A 756 8.62 -10.43 40.70
N ASN A 757 8.38 -11.13 41.82
CA ASN A 757 7.10 -11.79 42.06
C ASN A 757 6.04 -10.78 42.48
N ASN A 758 4.79 -11.13 42.21
CA ASN A 758 3.67 -10.32 42.65
C ASN A 758 3.49 -10.37 44.17
N GLN A 759 2.86 -9.33 44.72
CA GLN A 759 2.46 -9.25 46.12
C GLN A 759 1.49 -10.37 46.50
N LEU A 760 1.36 -10.64 47.80
CA LEU A 760 0.40 -11.62 48.34
C LEU A 760 -1.01 -11.34 47.81
N THR A 761 -1.79 -12.39 47.63
CA THR A 761 -3.20 -12.34 47.17
C THR A 761 -3.42 -11.90 45.72
N LEU A 762 -2.36 -11.46 45.01
CA LEU A 762 -2.44 -11.15 43.59
C LEU A 762 -2.17 -12.39 42.70
N PRO A 763 -2.66 -12.39 41.45
CA PRO A 763 -2.33 -13.43 40.47
C PRO A 763 -0.83 -13.65 40.33
N ASN A 764 -0.41 -14.92 40.33
CA ASN A 764 0.96 -15.32 40.07
C ASN A 764 1.21 -15.43 38.56
N VAL A 765 1.78 -14.37 38.00
CA VAL A 765 2.07 -14.29 36.56
C VAL A 765 3.54 -14.57 36.23
N SER A 766 4.38 -15.08 37.14
CA SER A 766 5.81 -15.30 36.83
C SER A 766 6.08 -16.57 35.99
N SER A 767 5.11 -17.50 35.89
CA SER A 767 5.27 -18.83 35.26
C SER A 767 4.38 -19.09 34.03
N VAL A 768 3.74 -18.07 33.44
CA VAL A 768 2.68 -18.18 32.40
C VAL A 768 3.17 -18.66 31.02
N ASP A 769 4.27 -19.39 30.90
CA ASP A 769 4.66 -20.01 29.62
C ASP A 769 3.77 -21.23 29.27
N THR A 770 3.03 -21.85 30.21
CA THR A 770 2.25 -23.08 29.92
C THR A 770 0.94 -23.34 30.69
N THR A 771 0.70 -22.73 31.86
CA THR A 771 -0.48 -23.03 32.70
C THR A 771 -1.29 -21.78 33.05
N TYR A 772 -2.50 -21.68 32.49
CA TYR A 772 -3.56 -20.74 32.89
C TYR A 772 -4.79 -21.55 33.35
N PRO A 773 -5.54 -21.12 34.40
CA PRO A 773 -5.48 -19.85 35.13
C PRO A 773 -4.24 -19.70 36.02
N ALA A 774 -3.72 -18.48 36.08
CA ALA A 774 -2.69 -18.11 37.04
C ALA A 774 -3.21 -18.33 38.47
N GLY A 775 -2.57 -19.21 39.24
CA GLY A 775 -2.84 -19.33 40.67
C GLY A 775 -2.54 -18.02 41.41
N VAL A 776 -2.96 -17.88 42.67
CA VAL A 776 -2.65 -16.70 43.48
C VAL A 776 -1.27 -16.87 44.13
N VAL A 777 -0.53 -15.77 44.36
CA VAL A 777 0.70 -15.82 45.16
C VAL A 777 0.35 -16.09 46.62
N THR A 778 0.70 -17.29 47.09
CA THR A 778 0.45 -17.74 48.48
C THR A 778 1.73 -17.77 49.33
N THR A 779 2.91 -17.81 48.71
CA THR A 779 4.23 -17.88 49.35
C THR A 779 5.25 -17.15 48.49
N SER A 780 6.29 -16.55 49.10
CA SER A 780 7.37 -15.83 48.39
C SER A 780 6.89 -14.59 47.60
N ALA A 781 6.03 -13.78 48.23
CA ALA A 781 5.55 -12.53 47.64
C ALA A 781 6.68 -11.52 47.44
N GLY A 782 6.63 -10.85 46.29
CA GLY A 782 7.54 -9.77 45.95
C GLY A 782 6.89 -8.40 46.07
N ASN A 783 7.49 -7.42 45.41
CA ASN A 783 7.02 -6.03 45.40
C ASN A 783 6.15 -5.72 44.18
N SER A 784 6.13 -6.58 43.17
CA SER A 784 5.44 -6.34 41.90
C SER A 784 3.92 -6.54 42.03
N ASN A 785 3.16 -6.00 41.09
CA ASN A 785 1.74 -6.32 40.90
C ASN A 785 1.44 -6.46 39.39
N ASN A 786 2.43 -6.99 38.67
CA ASN A 786 2.50 -7.07 37.23
C ASN A 786 1.41 -7.99 36.64
N GLY A 787 0.84 -7.62 35.50
CA GLY A 787 -0.17 -8.39 34.78
C GLY A 787 -1.52 -8.53 35.48
N VAL A 788 -1.77 -7.76 36.54
CA VAL A 788 -3.06 -7.71 37.24
C VAL A 788 -3.98 -6.75 36.52
N VAL A 789 -5.22 -7.18 36.25
CA VAL A 789 -6.21 -6.42 35.48
C VAL A 789 -7.19 -5.73 36.43
N TYR A 790 -7.50 -4.48 36.14
CA TYR A 790 -8.39 -3.59 36.86
C TYR A 790 -9.42 -2.98 35.89
N PRO A 791 -10.59 -2.53 36.38
CA PRO A 791 -11.56 -1.83 35.54
C PRO A 791 -11.02 -0.51 34.99
N ALA A 792 -11.71 0.03 33.99
CA ALA A 792 -11.42 1.35 33.43
C ALA A 792 -11.36 2.44 34.53
N PRO A 793 -10.52 3.49 34.36
CA PRO A 793 -10.36 4.52 35.36
C PRO A 793 -11.64 5.35 35.50
N THR A 794 -11.96 5.72 36.74
CA THR A 794 -13.19 6.42 37.12
C THR A 794 -12.95 7.87 37.57
N LYS A 795 -11.69 8.25 37.82
CA LYS A 795 -11.31 9.61 38.26
C LYS A 795 -10.93 10.49 37.07
N SER A 796 -11.07 11.81 37.27
CA SER A 796 -10.75 12.81 36.25
C SER A 796 -9.37 13.44 36.47
N VAL A 797 -8.89 14.17 35.46
CA VAL A 797 -7.67 15.00 35.54
C VAL A 797 -7.73 15.96 36.73
N THR A 798 -8.89 16.57 36.98
CA THR A 798 -9.09 17.50 38.10
C THR A 798 -8.81 16.87 39.46
N TYR A 799 -9.15 15.59 39.64
CA TYR A 799 -8.92 14.89 40.90
C TYR A 799 -7.42 14.73 41.18
N TYR A 800 -6.62 14.42 40.16
CA TYR A 800 -5.17 14.20 40.28
C TYR A 800 -4.33 15.41 39.81
N GLN A 801 -4.92 16.60 39.67
CA GLN A 801 -4.29 17.75 39.01
C GLN A 801 -2.87 18.05 39.54
N ASN A 802 -2.69 18.03 40.86
CA ASN A 802 -1.40 18.36 41.50
C ASN A 802 -0.31 17.35 41.13
N VAL A 803 -0.61 16.06 41.24
CA VAL A 803 0.36 15.01 40.92
C VAL A 803 0.61 14.92 39.41
N LEU A 804 -0.40 15.13 38.57
CA LEU A 804 -0.23 15.18 37.12
C LEU A 804 0.69 16.33 36.68
N ASN A 805 0.50 17.52 37.25
CA ASN A 805 1.37 18.67 37.01
C ASN A 805 2.81 18.40 37.47
N TYR A 806 2.98 17.66 38.57
CA TYR A 806 4.29 17.23 39.05
C TYR A 806 4.94 16.23 38.10
N GLN A 807 4.24 15.16 37.68
CA GLN A 807 4.77 14.16 36.74
C GLN A 807 5.21 14.78 35.42
N ALA A 808 4.47 15.77 34.90
CA ALA A 808 4.79 16.48 33.66
C ALA A 808 6.09 17.31 33.73
N GLN A 809 6.63 17.56 34.93
CA GLN A 809 7.87 18.30 35.14
C GLN A 809 9.11 17.41 35.31
N LEU A 810 8.93 16.10 35.47
CA LEU A 810 10.01 15.18 35.78
C LEU A 810 10.88 14.86 34.56
N LYS A 811 12.17 14.73 34.81
CA LYS A 811 13.19 14.37 33.81
C LYS A 811 14.05 13.21 34.31
N TYR A 812 14.59 12.43 33.40
CA TYR A 812 15.69 11.51 33.69
C TYR A 812 16.97 12.31 34.02
N PRO A 813 17.98 11.69 34.67
CA PRO A 813 19.25 12.34 35.01
C PRO A 813 19.92 13.03 33.81
N ASN A 814 19.74 12.49 32.61
CA ASN A 814 20.22 13.03 31.34
C ASN A 814 19.46 14.26 30.80
N GLY A 815 18.42 14.72 31.51
CA GLY A 815 17.62 15.89 31.13
C GLY A 815 16.39 15.59 30.26
N ARG A 816 16.20 14.35 29.78
CA ARG A 816 15.01 14.00 28.99
C ARG A 816 13.75 13.93 29.82
N TRP A 817 12.63 14.41 29.29
CA TRP A 817 11.34 14.31 29.96
C TRP A 817 10.95 12.84 30.18
N VAL A 818 10.47 12.52 31.37
CA VAL A 818 9.99 11.18 31.71
C VAL A 818 8.71 10.85 30.97
N ASN A 819 7.77 11.81 30.94
CA ASN A 819 6.47 11.66 30.29
C ASN A 819 6.15 12.89 29.43
N LYS A 820 6.84 13.00 28.30
CA LYS A 820 6.60 14.08 27.32
C LYS A 820 5.16 14.10 26.79
N PRO A 821 4.52 12.96 26.42
CA PRO A 821 3.13 12.96 25.98
C PRO A 821 2.16 13.56 27.01
N LEU A 822 2.31 13.23 28.30
CA LEU A 822 1.49 13.82 29.36
C LEU A 822 1.71 15.33 29.47
N LYS A 823 2.96 15.79 29.41
CA LYS A 823 3.27 17.22 29.45
C LYS A 823 2.62 17.97 28.29
N ASP A 824 2.75 17.44 27.07
CA ASP A 824 2.17 18.04 25.87
C ASP A 824 0.62 18.02 25.94
N ALA A 825 0.02 16.95 26.46
CA ALA A 825 -1.42 16.84 26.68
C ALA A 825 -1.95 17.87 27.70
N LEU A 826 -1.28 18.03 28.84
CA LEU A 826 -1.69 19.00 29.87
C LEU A 826 -1.54 20.45 29.39
N ALA A 827 -0.56 20.73 28.52
CA ALA A 827 -0.39 22.05 27.92
C ALA A 827 -1.54 22.44 26.98
N LYS A 828 -2.26 21.47 26.40
CA LYS A 828 -3.44 21.72 25.56
C LYS A 828 -4.69 22.10 26.36
N GLY A 829 -4.73 21.82 27.67
CA GLY A 829 -5.83 22.20 28.56
C GLY A 829 -7.19 21.67 28.08
N THR A 830 -8.15 22.57 27.82
CA THR A 830 -9.49 22.24 27.30
C THR A 830 -9.55 22.14 25.77
N GLY A 831 -8.42 22.23 25.08
CA GLY A 831 -8.33 22.06 23.63
C GLY A 831 -8.59 20.62 23.18
N THR A 832 -8.62 20.41 21.87
CA THR A 832 -8.80 19.08 21.26
C THR A 832 -7.58 18.20 21.56
N LEU A 833 -7.80 17.08 22.25
CA LEU A 833 -6.78 16.06 22.54
C LEU A 833 -6.72 15.03 21.41
N THR A 834 -5.50 14.59 21.08
CA THR A 834 -5.27 13.47 20.15
C THR A 834 -5.39 12.12 20.88
N LEU A 835 -5.31 11.01 20.14
CA LEU A 835 -5.32 9.66 20.72
C LEU A 835 -4.12 9.45 21.65
N THR A 836 -2.98 10.04 21.30
CA THR A 836 -1.75 10.05 22.11
C THR A 836 -1.94 10.77 23.43
N ASP A 837 -2.43 12.01 23.37
CA ASP A 837 -2.64 12.84 24.55
C ASP A 837 -3.58 12.14 25.54
N LYS A 838 -4.67 11.57 25.01
CA LYS A 838 -5.69 10.88 25.81
C LYS A 838 -5.11 9.63 26.47
N ALA A 839 -4.36 8.82 25.74
CA ALA A 839 -3.74 7.61 26.29
C ALA A 839 -2.67 7.92 27.35
N ALA A 840 -1.92 9.02 27.20
CA ALA A 840 -0.96 9.47 28.20
C ALA A 840 -1.65 9.88 29.51
N ILE A 841 -2.79 10.58 29.42
CA ILE A 841 -3.62 10.92 30.59
C ILE A 841 -4.21 9.67 31.23
N ASP A 842 -4.86 8.81 30.44
CA ASP A 842 -5.56 7.63 30.94
C ASP A 842 -4.61 6.61 31.58
N SER A 843 -3.45 6.35 30.98
CA SER A 843 -2.43 5.46 31.57
C SER A 843 -1.89 5.99 32.91
N THR A 844 -1.72 7.31 33.02
CA THR A 844 -1.28 7.97 34.25
C THR A 844 -2.36 7.89 35.34
N ILE A 845 -3.63 8.14 34.99
CA ILE A 845 -4.76 8.00 35.93
C ILE A 845 -4.94 6.54 36.35
N CYS A 846 -4.86 5.57 35.42
CA CYS A 846 -4.87 4.15 35.73
C CYS A 846 -3.80 3.81 36.78
N ALA A 847 -2.55 4.24 36.56
CA ALA A 847 -1.45 3.97 37.48
C ALA A 847 -1.69 4.62 38.86
N LEU A 848 -2.21 5.85 38.91
CA LEU A 848 -2.52 6.54 40.18
C LEU A 848 -3.65 5.83 40.95
N GLN A 849 -4.71 5.39 40.27
CA GLN A 849 -5.83 4.70 40.90
C GLN A 849 -5.47 3.31 41.43
N ILE A 850 -4.54 2.61 40.76
CA ILE A 850 -4.01 1.35 41.28
C ILE A 850 -3.09 1.63 42.47
N LEU A 851 -2.24 2.66 42.39
CA LEU A 851 -1.30 3.01 43.46
C LEU A 851 -2.01 3.45 44.76
N ASP A 852 -3.12 4.19 44.67
CA ASP A 852 -3.91 4.64 45.82
C ASP A 852 -5.01 3.66 46.27
N ASN A 853 -5.12 2.51 45.60
CA ASN A 853 -6.13 1.47 45.83
C ASN A 853 -7.59 1.95 45.66
N SER A 854 -7.83 2.99 44.86
CA SER A 854 -9.21 3.44 44.55
C SER A 854 -9.97 2.53 43.58
N ILE A 855 -9.28 1.57 42.94
CA ILE A 855 -9.88 0.51 42.12
C ILE A 855 -9.36 -0.86 42.55
N THR A 856 -10.20 -1.89 42.45
CA THR A 856 -9.87 -3.29 42.82
C THR A 856 -9.70 -4.17 41.57
N PRO A 857 -8.88 -5.24 41.63
CA PRO A 857 -8.69 -6.13 40.49
C PRO A 857 -10.00 -6.74 39.99
N ASP A 858 -10.14 -6.85 38.66
CA ASP A 858 -11.25 -7.52 37.99
C ASP A 858 -10.71 -8.39 36.85
N PRO A 859 -10.61 -9.72 37.05
CA PRO A 859 -10.06 -10.64 36.05
C PRO A 859 -11.05 -10.98 34.92
N THR A 860 -12.30 -10.49 34.98
CA THR A 860 -13.34 -10.86 34.00
C THR A 860 -13.24 -10.08 32.69
N ILE A 861 -12.59 -8.92 32.70
CA ILE A 861 -12.47 -8.03 31.53
C ILE A 861 -11.43 -8.58 30.56
N ILE A 862 -10.23 -8.87 31.08
CA ILE A 862 -9.11 -9.50 30.38
C ILE A 862 -8.47 -10.48 31.38
N PRO A 863 -8.11 -11.70 30.95
CA PRO A 863 -7.39 -12.64 31.80
C PRO A 863 -6.10 -12.04 32.38
N PRO A 864 -5.85 -12.14 33.70
CA PRO A 864 -4.57 -11.78 34.28
C PRO A 864 -3.39 -12.45 33.58
N GLY A 865 -2.32 -11.70 33.35
CA GLY A 865 -1.13 -12.17 32.63
C GLY A 865 -1.23 -12.17 31.10
N ALA A 866 -2.41 -11.91 30.52
CA ALA A 866 -2.54 -11.75 29.05
C ALA A 866 -1.76 -10.53 28.53
N ILE A 867 -1.67 -9.49 29.37
CA ILE A 867 -0.82 -8.31 29.18
C ILE A 867 0.00 -8.16 30.45
N ARG A 868 1.32 -8.02 30.34
CA ARG A 868 2.24 -7.81 31.49
C ARG A 868 3.54 -7.17 31.02
N GLU A 869 4.34 -6.66 31.93
CA GLU A 869 5.71 -6.21 31.63
C GLU A 869 6.72 -7.36 31.83
N THR A 870 7.82 -7.35 31.09
CA THR A 870 9.01 -8.16 31.36
C THR A 870 10.26 -7.32 31.12
N ALA A 871 11.38 -7.70 31.73
CA ALA A 871 12.69 -7.09 31.48
C ALA A 871 13.71 -8.16 31.10
N PHE A 872 14.63 -7.83 30.18
CA PHE A 872 15.76 -8.66 29.80
C PHE A 872 16.94 -7.78 29.34
N LEU A 873 18.14 -8.35 29.31
CA LEU A 873 19.36 -7.64 28.91
C LEU A 873 19.72 -7.97 27.45
N ASP A 874 20.38 -7.03 26.77
CA ASP A 874 20.98 -7.30 25.46
C ASP A 874 22.14 -8.32 25.58
N ALA A 875 21.92 -9.51 25.00
CA ALA A 875 22.89 -10.60 25.02
C ALA A 875 24.24 -10.25 24.35
N ARG A 876 24.27 -9.34 23.36
CA ARG A 876 25.53 -8.91 22.72
C ARG A 876 26.35 -8.06 23.67
N GLN A 877 25.70 -7.19 24.44
CA GLN A 877 26.36 -6.34 25.44
C GLN A 877 26.85 -7.18 26.62
N ILE A 878 26.05 -8.16 27.06
CA ILE A 878 26.52 -9.15 28.06
C ILE A 878 27.79 -9.84 27.57
N LYS A 879 27.81 -10.31 26.31
CA LYS A 879 29.00 -10.95 25.72
C LYS A 879 30.19 -10.01 25.57
N ALA A 880 29.96 -8.71 25.40
CA ALA A 880 31.01 -7.69 25.37
C ALA A 880 31.58 -7.39 26.77
N VAL A 881 30.81 -7.63 27.83
CA VAL A 881 31.26 -7.54 29.22
C VAL A 881 31.95 -8.84 29.66
N ASP A 882 31.58 -9.99 29.08
CA ASP A 882 32.17 -11.28 29.39
C ASP A 882 33.66 -11.34 28.97
N SER A 883 34.53 -11.73 29.91
CA SER A 883 35.98 -11.64 29.76
C SER A 883 36.50 -12.77 28.86
N LYS A 884 36.61 -12.51 27.55
CA LYS A 884 37.42 -13.36 26.66
C LYS A 884 38.86 -12.89 26.58
N PRO A 885 39.86 -13.80 26.56
CA PRO A 885 41.24 -13.42 26.83
C PRO A 885 41.92 -12.65 25.71
N ASN A 886 41.45 -12.63 24.46
CA ASN A 886 42.19 -12.03 23.36
C ASN A 886 41.27 -11.61 22.20
N THR A 887 41.56 -10.43 21.63
CA THR A 887 41.19 -9.90 20.29
C THR A 887 39.91 -9.09 20.07
N SER A 888 39.32 -8.41 21.06
CA SER A 888 38.24 -7.44 20.78
C SER A 888 38.55 -6.08 21.40
N VAL A 889 38.92 -5.11 20.55
CA VAL A 889 39.06 -3.70 20.92
C VAL A 889 37.65 -3.14 21.05
N TYR A 890 37.22 -2.82 22.26
CA TYR A 890 36.00 -2.07 22.51
C TYR A 890 36.38 -0.69 23.04
N ASP A 891 35.59 0.33 22.71
CA ASP A 891 35.91 1.73 23.00
C ASP A 891 35.82 2.09 24.50
N LEU A 892 35.15 1.26 25.30
CA LEU A 892 35.00 1.43 26.75
C LEU A 892 35.73 0.33 27.52
N SER A 893 36.30 0.66 28.68
CA SER A 893 36.84 -0.33 29.61
C SER A 893 35.73 -1.21 30.19
N ILE A 894 36.05 -2.40 30.69
CA ILE A 894 35.04 -3.37 31.15
C ILE A 894 34.17 -2.81 32.28
N GLU A 895 34.74 -1.96 33.15
CA GLU A 895 34.06 -1.32 34.27
C GLU A 895 33.01 -0.30 33.83
N LEU A 896 33.12 0.20 32.59
CA LEU A 896 32.23 1.19 32.00
C LEU A 896 31.21 0.57 31.04
N ARG A 897 31.25 -0.74 30.82
CA ARG A 897 30.29 -1.46 29.98
C ARG A 897 29.12 -1.94 30.83
N GLN A 898 27.99 -1.24 30.74
CA GLN A 898 26.74 -1.67 31.36
C GLN A 898 25.80 -2.25 30.30
N PRO A 899 25.31 -3.50 30.47
CA PRO A 899 24.25 -4.03 29.62
C PRO A 899 22.98 -3.19 29.79
N LEU A 900 22.36 -2.86 28.68
CA LEU A 900 21.13 -2.10 28.63
C LEU A 900 19.95 -3.01 28.97
N GLU A 901 19.16 -2.61 29.97
CA GLU A 901 17.89 -3.25 30.29
C GLU A 901 16.84 -2.87 29.25
N ILE A 902 16.23 -3.88 28.63
CA ILE A 902 15.11 -3.76 27.70
C ILE A 902 13.85 -4.18 28.46
N ARG A 903 12.89 -3.26 28.58
CA ARG A 903 11.55 -3.57 29.10
C ARG A 903 10.58 -3.77 27.95
N ALA A 904 9.81 -4.85 28.00
CA ALA A 904 8.83 -5.17 26.96
C ALA A 904 7.43 -5.39 27.54
N THR A 905 6.42 -4.84 26.85
CA THR A 905 5.01 -5.19 27.10
C THR A 905 4.71 -6.52 26.42
N VAL A 906 4.47 -7.56 27.21
CA VAL A 906 4.18 -8.91 26.75
C VAL A 906 2.70 -9.05 26.42
N LEU A 907 2.40 -9.62 25.26
CA LEU A 907 1.07 -9.99 24.79
C LEU A 907 0.99 -11.50 24.64
N ASP A 908 0.14 -12.15 25.43
CA ASP A 908 -0.15 -13.58 25.28
C ASP A 908 -1.19 -13.80 24.18
N MET A 909 -0.72 -14.21 23.01
CA MET A 909 -1.59 -14.35 21.85
C MET A 909 -2.65 -15.42 22.04
N ASN A 910 -2.38 -16.47 22.82
CA ASN A 910 -3.31 -17.57 23.09
C ASN A 910 -4.45 -17.16 24.04
N LEU A 911 -4.15 -16.31 25.05
CA LEU A 911 -5.19 -15.75 25.93
C LEU A 911 -6.05 -14.72 25.18
N LEU A 912 -5.43 -13.81 24.42
CA LEU A 912 -6.14 -12.74 23.70
C LEU A 912 -7.12 -13.31 22.65
N ARG A 913 -6.72 -14.36 21.90
CA ARG A 913 -7.60 -15.00 20.89
C ARG A 913 -8.78 -15.78 21.45
N LYS A 914 -8.73 -16.20 22.73
CA LYS A 914 -9.74 -17.05 23.37
C LYS A 914 -10.74 -16.25 24.19
N THR A 915 -10.37 -15.04 24.59
CA THR A 915 -11.19 -14.17 25.43
C THR A 915 -12.21 -13.44 24.57
N GLY A 916 -13.50 -13.73 24.76
CA GLY A 916 -14.59 -13.06 24.06
C GLY A 916 -14.88 -11.67 24.62
N ILE A 917 -15.29 -10.73 23.76
CA ILE A 917 -15.79 -9.41 24.13
C ILE A 917 -17.08 -9.12 23.35
N GLY A 918 -18.17 -8.78 24.05
CA GLY A 918 -19.47 -8.61 23.39
C GLY A 918 -19.96 -9.88 22.67
N THR A 919 -20.66 -9.71 21.54
CA THR A 919 -21.26 -10.83 20.78
C THR A 919 -20.40 -11.17 19.56
N GLY A 920 -19.73 -12.33 19.58
CA GLY A 920 -18.97 -12.84 18.43
C GLY A 920 -17.64 -12.15 18.15
N GLU A 921 -17.19 -11.27 19.06
CA GLU A 921 -15.91 -10.57 18.99
C GLU A 921 -14.98 -11.06 20.12
N TYR A 922 -13.68 -10.86 19.97
CA TYR A 922 -12.64 -11.30 20.90
C TYR A 922 -11.68 -10.16 21.24
N VAL A 923 -10.92 -10.30 22.34
CA VAL A 923 -9.91 -9.31 22.71
C VAL A 923 -8.86 -9.17 21.60
N LEU A 924 -8.43 -10.27 20.97
CA LEU A 924 -7.81 -10.23 19.64
C LEU A 924 -8.94 -10.05 18.59
N PRO A 925 -9.12 -8.84 18.03
CA PRO A 925 -10.32 -8.52 17.26
C PRO A 925 -10.43 -9.34 15.99
N ASN A 926 -11.64 -9.51 15.46
CA ASN A 926 -11.87 -10.18 14.18
C ASN A 926 -11.16 -9.46 13.03
N SER A 927 -11.02 -8.12 13.07
CA SER A 927 -10.18 -7.38 12.10
C SER A 927 -8.70 -7.76 12.14
N GLY A 928 -8.24 -8.37 13.23
CA GLY A 928 -6.85 -8.74 13.49
C GLY A 928 -5.96 -7.60 13.98
N ILE A 929 -6.45 -6.35 14.06
CA ILE A 929 -5.60 -5.19 14.34
C ILE A 929 -5.30 -5.05 15.84
N ILE A 930 -4.02 -5.07 16.19
CA ILE A 930 -3.49 -4.66 17.50
C ILE A 930 -2.51 -3.52 17.29
N TYR A 931 -2.75 -2.38 17.93
CA TYR A 931 -1.78 -1.30 18.06
C TYR A 931 -1.18 -1.32 19.46
N ALA A 932 0.13 -1.50 19.59
CA ALA A 932 0.79 -1.58 20.88
C ALA A 932 2.02 -0.66 20.96
N THR A 933 2.16 0.08 22.06
CA THR A 933 3.27 1.03 22.24
C THR A 933 3.55 1.27 23.73
N ARG A 934 4.63 2.01 24.01
CA ARG A 934 5.03 2.43 25.35
C ARG A 934 5.51 3.88 25.34
N ASP A 935 5.10 4.67 26.33
CA ASP A 935 5.49 6.08 26.51
C ASP A 935 6.85 6.24 27.22
N ASP A 936 7.37 5.20 27.87
CA ASP A 936 8.71 5.18 28.49
C ASP A 936 9.83 4.76 27.53
N ALA A 937 9.48 4.35 26.30
CA ALA A 937 10.42 4.06 25.25
C ALA A 937 10.90 5.38 24.62
N LEU A 938 12.20 5.62 24.72
CA LEU A 938 12.82 6.86 24.23
C LEU A 938 13.69 6.55 23.02
N PRO A 939 13.42 7.17 21.86
CA PRO A 939 14.22 6.95 20.66
C PRO A 939 15.63 7.53 20.83
N ASP A 940 16.54 7.06 20.00
CA ASP A 940 17.88 7.63 19.85
C ASP A 940 17.79 9.11 19.43
N ALA A 941 18.57 9.97 20.09
CA ALA A 941 18.65 11.41 19.85
C ALA A 941 20.12 11.90 19.82
N SER A 942 21.06 11.02 19.43
CA SER A 942 22.48 11.33 19.25
C SER A 942 22.76 12.51 18.31
N ASP A 943 21.84 12.84 17.42
CA ASP A 943 21.96 13.93 16.45
C ASP A 943 21.72 15.33 17.06
N ASP A 944 21.04 15.42 18.21
CA ASP A 944 20.88 16.65 19.01
C ASP A 944 20.93 16.36 20.52
N ILE A 945 22.13 16.02 21.00
CA ILE A 945 22.40 15.71 22.43
C ILE A 945 22.13 16.93 23.33
N ILE A 946 22.14 18.15 22.79
CA ILE A 946 21.91 19.38 23.57
C ILE A 946 20.42 19.56 23.87
N ASN A 947 19.52 19.18 22.94
CA ASN A 947 18.07 19.25 23.13
C ASN A 947 17.34 17.98 22.65
N PRO A 948 17.56 16.80 23.28
CA PRO A 948 17.05 15.50 22.81
C PRO A 948 15.50 15.34 22.82
N ASP A 949 14.78 16.34 23.33
CA ASP A 949 13.31 16.37 23.36
C ASP A 949 12.69 17.48 22.49
N LYS A 950 13.52 18.29 21.80
CA LYS A 950 13.05 19.32 20.85
C LYS A 950 12.82 18.72 19.47
N SER A 951 12.01 19.41 18.69
CA SER A 951 11.68 19.13 17.28
C SER A 951 12.87 19.23 16.29
N GLY A 952 14.11 19.27 16.79
CA GLY A 952 15.35 19.39 16.01
C GLY A 952 16.07 18.06 15.77
N SER A 953 15.91 17.07 16.68
CA SER A 953 16.41 15.71 16.48
C SER A 953 15.60 15.02 15.38
N ASN A 954 16.28 14.56 14.34
CA ASN A 954 15.74 13.69 13.31
C ASN A 954 16.08 12.23 13.65
N PRO A 955 15.11 11.44 14.12
CA PRO A 955 15.36 10.07 14.55
C PRO A 955 15.94 9.18 13.44
N ASN A 956 15.72 9.51 12.16
CA ASN A 956 16.31 8.77 11.05
C ASN A 956 17.83 9.01 10.92
N ILE A 957 18.31 10.19 11.29
CA ILE A 957 19.74 10.51 11.31
C ILE A 957 20.39 9.88 12.54
N ALA A 958 19.80 10.06 13.73
CA ALA A 958 20.28 9.44 14.96
C ALA A 958 20.35 7.90 14.83
N ALA A 959 19.36 7.27 14.18
CA ALA A 959 19.38 5.83 13.93
C ALA A 959 20.51 5.35 13.01
N THR A 960 21.16 6.24 12.26
CA THR A 960 22.15 5.90 11.23
C THR A 960 23.53 6.51 11.44
N ASP A 961 23.73 7.33 12.46
CA ASP A 961 24.99 8.04 12.71
C ASP A 961 26.07 7.21 13.42
N ASN A 962 25.71 6.02 13.90
CA ASN A 962 26.56 5.11 14.68
C ASN A 962 27.11 5.73 15.99
N ILE A 963 26.48 6.78 16.49
CA ILE A 963 26.83 7.42 17.76
C ILE A 963 25.96 6.80 18.85
N LEU A 964 26.57 6.41 19.97
CA LEU A 964 25.83 5.88 21.10
C LEU A 964 25.11 7.02 21.84
N ASP A 965 23.79 6.97 21.88
CA ASP A 965 22.99 7.81 22.78
C ASP A 965 22.77 7.10 24.13
N PRO A 966 23.39 7.58 25.23
CA PRO A 966 23.17 7.03 26.57
C PRO A 966 21.77 7.32 27.13
N THR A 967 20.99 8.16 26.46
CA THR A 967 19.62 8.54 26.84
C THR A 967 18.55 7.66 26.21
N ARG A 968 18.90 6.85 25.20
CA ARG A 968 17.97 5.98 24.50
C ARG A 968 17.44 4.87 25.42
N ARG A 969 16.18 4.49 25.21
CA ARG A 969 15.51 3.42 25.95
C ARG A 969 14.80 2.51 24.97
N PRO A 970 15.44 1.41 24.52
CA PRO A 970 14.93 0.54 23.45
C PRO A 970 13.88 -0.44 23.98
N ASN A 971 12.93 0.06 24.78
CA ASN A 971 11.80 -0.71 25.27
C ASN A 971 10.90 -1.12 24.10
N GLY A 972 10.19 -2.24 24.24
CA GLY A 972 9.49 -2.86 23.11
C GLY A 972 8.19 -3.57 23.46
N VAL A 973 7.71 -4.38 22.52
CA VAL A 973 6.55 -5.26 22.67
C VAL A 973 6.99 -6.69 22.44
N MET A 974 6.47 -7.67 23.19
CA MET A 974 6.81 -9.07 23.03
C MET A 974 5.56 -9.92 22.83
N LEU A 975 5.53 -10.71 21.76
CA LEU A 975 4.52 -11.73 21.52
C LEU A 975 4.98 -13.08 22.09
N ILE A 976 4.13 -13.72 22.87
CA ILE A 976 4.33 -15.08 23.37
C ILE A 976 3.13 -15.96 23.01
N ASN A 977 3.33 -17.28 23.04
CA ASN A 977 2.26 -18.27 22.84
C ASN A 977 1.49 -18.06 21.52
N GLY A 978 2.19 -17.63 20.47
CA GLY A 978 1.62 -17.27 19.17
C GLY A 978 1.57 -18.39 18.14
N SER A 979 1.76 -19.66 18.53
CA SER A 979 1.84 -20.78 17.59
C SER A 979 0.56 -21.00 16.79
N ASP A 980 -0.61 -20.66 17.37
CA ASP A 980 -1.91 -20.74 16.73
C ASP A 980 -2.73 -19.45 16.97
N LEU A 981 -3.06 -18.74 15.89
CA LEU A 981 -3.80 -17.47 15.91
C LEU A 981 -5.29 -17.61 15.52
N SER A 982 -5.79 -18.83 15.32
CA SER A 982 -7.22 -19.09 15.06
C SER A 982 -8.14 -18.60 16.18
N ARG A 983 -9.47 -18.63 15.98
CA ARG A 983 -10.44 -18.50 17.08
C ARG A 983 -10.86 -19.88 17.59
N PRO A 984 -11.43 -20.00 18.81
CA PRO A 984 -11.94 -21.27 19.31
C PRO A 984 -12.94 -21.94 18.37
N ASN A 985 -13.71 -21.15 17.62
CA ASN A 985 -14.54 -21.66 16.54
C ASN A 985 -13.69 -21.90 15.29
N THR A 986 -13.70 -23.14 14.80
CA THR A 986 -12.91 -23.58 13.65
C THR A 986 -13.62 -23.42 12.31
N THR A 987 -14.93 -23.14 12.28
CA THR A 987 -15.68 -22.91 11.04
C THR A 987 -15.32 -21.56 10.42
N PHE A 988 -15.24 -21.52 9.10
CA PHE A 988 -14.96 -20.28 8.36
C PHE A 988 -15.96 -19.17 8.68
N LYS A 989 -15.43 -17.96 8.92
CA LYS A 989 -16.18 -16.72 9.03
C LYS A 989 -15.50 -15.63 8.20
N PRO A 990 -16.23 -14.86 7.39
CA PRO A 990 -15.64 -13.80 6.57
C PRO A 990 -15.08 -12.64 7.40
N GLU A 991 -15.62 -12.39 8.60
CA GLU A 991 -15.11 -11.34 9.50
C GLU A 991 -13.76 -11.68 10.13
N GLU A 992 -13.46 -12.98 10.34
CA GLU A 992 -12.23 -13.44 11.01
C GLU A 992 -11.01 -13.23 10.10
N LYS A 993 -10.32 -12.11 10.29
CA LYS A 993 -8.99 -11.84 9.76
C LYS A 993 -7.93 -12.40 10.71
N GLY A 994 -6.68 -12.41 10.25
CA GLY A 994 -5.56 -12.92 11.03
C GLY A 994 -5.05 -11.94 12.07
N LEU A 995 -3.77 -11.56 11.98
CA LEU A 995 -3.15 -10.60 12.90
C LEU A 995 -2.48 -9.49 12.11
N ILE A 996 -2.70 -8.25 12.53
CA ILE A 996 -1.91 -7.09 12.15
C ILE A 996 -1.49 -6.43 13.45
N LEU A 997 -0.26 -6.69 13.89
CA LEU A 997 0.34 -5.97 15.00
C LEU A 997 1.08 -4.75 14.43
N ALA A 998 0.76 -3.56 14.93
CA ALA A 998 1.47 -2.34 14.62
C ALA A 998 2.06 -1.73 15.89
N SER A 999 3.34 -1.39 15.85
CA SER A 999 4.08 -0.72 16.91
C SER A 999 5.09 0.24 16.29
N ASN A 1000 5.36 1.35 16.96
CA ASN A 1000 6.51 2.22 16.67
C ASN A 1000 7.75 1.83 17.48
N LEU A 1001 7.73 0.63 18.09
CA LEU A 1001 8.78 0.10 18.96
C LEU A 1001 9.22 -1.28 18.46
N PRO A 1002 10.43 -1.72 18.83
CA PRO A 1002 10.88 -3.08 18.54
C PRO A 1002 9.88 -4.13 19.04
N VAL A 1003 9.56 -5.09 18.18
CA VAL A 1003 8.70 -6.24 18.49
C VAL A 1003 9.53 -7.52 18.57
N TYR A 1004 9.38 -8.25 19.67
CA TYR A 1004 9.99 -9.56 19.90
C TYR A 1004 8.94 -10.66 19.75
N VAL A 1005 9.32 -11.79 19.16
CA VAL A 1005 8.48 -12.99 19.11
C VAL A 1005 9.22 -14.12 19.82
N LYS A 1006 8.60 -14.68 20.87
CA LYS A 1006 9.18 -15.79 21.64
C LYS A 1006 8.45 -17.09 21.30
N GLY A 1007 9.20 -18.07 20.84
CA GLY A 1007 8.70 -19.40 20.51
C GLY A 1007 8.16 -19.52 19.09
N ASP A 1008 7.37 -20.56 18.85
CA ASP A 1008 6.72 -20.81 17.56
C ASP A 1008 5.63 -19.77 17.26
N PHE A 1009 5.53 -19.35 16.00
CA PHE A 1009 4.56 -18.33 15.59
C PHE A 1009 3.78 -18.76 14.35
N ASN A 1010 2.45 -18.74 14.47
CA ASN A 1010 1.47 -18.89 13.39
C ASN A 1010 1.76 -20.06 12.43
N LYS A 1011 1.81 -21.28 12.99
CA LYS A 1011 2.07 -22.51 12.23
C LYS A 1011 0.86 -22.91 11.39
N HIS A 1012 1.12 -23.57 10.25
CA HIS A 1012 0.12 -24.37 9.54
C HIS A 1012 -0.17 -25.63 10.34
N LEU A 1013 -1.30 -25.67 11.04
CA LEU A 1013 -1.73 -26.79 11.88
C LEU A 1013 -3.10 -27.28 11.45
N LYS A 1014 -3.29 -28.60 11.45
CA LYS A 1014 -4.59 -29.18 11.14
C LYS A 1014 -5.60 -28.75 12.21
N SER A 1015 -6.73 -28.22 11.79
CA SER A 1015 -7.69 -27.55 12.67
C SER A 1015 -8.06 -28.40 13.89
N GLY A 1016 -7.93 -27.82 15.09
CA GLY A 1016 -8.20 -28.50 16.36
C GLY A 1016 -7.12 -29.50 16.81
N THR A 1017 -5.97 -29.55 16.14
CA THR A 1017 -4.85 -30.45 16.49
C THR A 1017 -3.51 -29.71 16.54
N ALA A 1018 -2.46 -30.38 17.03
CA ALA A 1018 -1.08 -29.87 17.02
C ALA A 1018 -0.26 -30.35 15.80
N ASN A 1019 -0.89 -31.06 14.86
CA ASN A 1019 -0.19 -31.66 13.71
C ASN A 1019 0.02 -30.62 12.61
N THR A 1020 1.22 -30.59 12.01
CA THR A 1020 1.53 -29.66 10.92
C THR A 1020 0.91 -30.11 9.59
N VAL A 1021 0.51 -29.12 8.77
CA VAL A 1021 0.01 -29.34 7.39
C VAL A 1021 0.96 -28.65 6.42
N GLN A 1022 1.19 -29.25 5.24
CA GLN A 1022 2.05 -28.71 4.17
C GLN A 1022 1.25 -28.62 2.86
N GLU A 1023 1.75 -27.85 1.90
CA GLU A 1023 1.11 -27.69 0.57
C GLU A 1023 0.87 -29.04 -0.14
N PHE A 1024 1.80 -29.98 0.04
CA PHE A 1024 1.71 -31.32 -0.53
C PHE A 1024 1.57 -32.36 0.58
N THR A 1025 0.83 -33.42 0.28
CA THR A 1025 0.72 -34.62 1.13
C THR A 1025 2.06 -35.32 1.38
N GLN A 1026 3.04 -35.15 0.48
CA GLN A 1026 4.42 -35.56 0.71
C GLN A 1026 5.19 -34.45 1.43
N ALA A 1027 5.76 -34.78 2.59
CA ALA A 1027 6.56 -33.85 3.37
C ALA A 1027 7.85 -33.44 2.62
N LEU A 1028 8.25 -32.18 2.81
CA LEU A 1028 9.56 -31.68 2.37
C LEU A 1028 10.69 -32.38 3.15
N THR A 1029 11.70 -32.89 2.45
CA THR A 1029 12.89 -33.44 3.11
C THR A 1029 13.73 -32.33 3.73
N SER A 1030 14.43 -32.61 4.84
CA SER A 1030 15.25 -31.62 5.55
C SER A 1030 16.35 -30.99 4.67
N ASN A 1031 16.87 -31.73 3.70
CA ASN A 1031 17.85 -31.26 2.74
C ASN A 1031 17.24 -30.61 1.48
N TRP A 1032 15.91 -30.51 1.37
CA TRP A 1032 15.18 -29.97 0.21
C TRP A 1032 15.46 -30.70 -1.11
N SER A 1033 15.97 -31.93 -1.07
CA SER A 1033 16.28 -32.69 -2.28
C SER A 1033 15.04 -33.02 -3.11
N ASN A 1034 13.86 -33.14 -2.48
CA ASN A 1034 12.60 -33.39 -3.18
C ASN A 1034 11.81 -32.09 -3.50
N PHE A 1035 12.39 -30.89 -3.31
CA PHE A 1035 11.64 -29.63 -3.37
C PHE A 1035 10.84 -29.45 -4.67
N TYR A 1036 11.46 -29.74 -5.83
CA TYR A 1036 10.83 -29.65 -7.16
C TYR A 1036 10.13 -30.93 -7.63
N ASP A 1037 10.30 -32.05 -6.93
CA ASP A 1037 9.70 -33.33 -7.31
C ASP A 1037 8.37 -33.61 -6.60
N ARG A 1038 8.04 -32.85 -5.54
CA ARG A 1038 6.76 -32.94 -4.84
C ARG A 1038 5.58 -32.67 -5.78
N GLY A 1039 4.52 -33.46 -5.69
CA GLY A 1039 3.35 -33.35 -6.57
C GLY A 1039 3.45 -34.13 -7.88
N THR A 1040 4.59 -34.76 -8.18
CA THR A 1040 4.75 -35.66 -9.34
C THR A 1040 4.17 -37.05 -9.03
N SER A 1041 3.87 -37.87 -10.06
CA SER A 1041 3.26 -39.19 -9.88
C SER A 1041 4.08 -40.06 -8.91
N GLY A 1042 3.49 -40.44 -7.77
CA GLY A 1042 4.16 -41.21 -6.70
C GLY A 1042 4.76 -40.35 -5.57
N ASN A 1043 4.75 -39.02 -5.69
CA ASN A 1043 5.34 -38.04 -4.77
C ASN A 1043 4.28 -37.11 -4.13
N GLY A 1044 3.11 -37.68 -3.79
CA GLY A 1044 1.98 -36.97 -3.18
C GLY A 1044 1.19 -36.07 -4.14
N THR A 1045 -0.01 -35.66 -3.73
CA THR A 1045 -0.83 -34.62 -4.36
C THR A 1045 -0.87 -33.36 -3.49
N LEU A 1046 -1.45 -32.27 -4.01
CA LEU A 1046 -1.83 -31.11 -3.20
C LEU A 1046 -2.71 -31.54 -2.03
N ASP A 1047 -2.45 -30.99 -0.83
CA ASP A 1047 -3.26 -31.24 0.35
C ASP A 1047 -4.50 -30.32 0.34
N PRO A 1048 -5.73 -30.87 0.29
CA PRO A 1048 -6.95 -30.07 0.23
C PRO A 1048 -7.26 -29.33 1.54
N ASP A 1049 -6.65 -29.72 2.67
CA ASP A 1049 -6.81 -29.05 3.97
C ASP A 1049 -5.78 -27.91 4.16
N PHE A 1050 -4.78 -27.76 3.28
CA PHE A 1050 -3.75 -26.73 3.40
C PHE A 1050 -4.29 -25.32 3.14
N ALA A 1051 -3.99 -24.40 4.06
CA ALA A 1051 -4.34 -22.98 3.95
C ALA A 1051 -5.83 -22.71 3.71
N CYS A 1052 -6.77 -23.60 4.08
CA CYS A 1052 -8.22 -23.39 4.01
C CYS A 1052 -8.87 -23.54 5.40
N ARG A 1053 -10.13 -23.13 5.57
CA ARG A 1053 -10.91 -23.40 6.79
C ARG A 1053 -12.04 -24.39 6.53
N ASN A 1054 -12.39 -25.14 7.56
CA ASN A 1054 -13.57 -25.99 7.53
C ASN A 1054 -14.81 -25.16 7.15
N GLY A 1055 -15.54 -25.62 6.12
CA GLY A 1055 -16.73 -24.96 5.60
C GLY A 1055 -16.46 -23.77 4.69
N GLN A 1056 -15.20 -23.41 4.43
CA GLN A 1056 -14.85 -22.36 3.48
C GLN A 1056 -15.10 -22.79 2.02
N PHE A 1057 -14.80 -24.06 1.73
CA PHE A 1057 -14.98 -24.68 0.41
C PHE A 1057 -15.48 -26.11 0.56
N SER A 1058 -16.16 -26.64 -0.45
CA SER A 1058 -16.66 -28.02 -0.46
C SER A 1058 -15.55 -29.07 -0.42
N THR A 1059 -14.33 -28.72 -0.84
CA THR A 1059 -13.15 -29.60 -0.81
C THR A 1059 -12.34 -29.53 0.50
N CYS A 1060 -12.59 -28.53 1.35
CA CYS A 1060 -11.89 -28.34 2.62
C CYS A 1060 -12.72 -28.90 3.79
N THR A 1061 -12.36 -30.10 4.26
CA THR A 1061 -13.18 -30.86 5.22
C THR A 1061 -12.75 -30.66 6.68
N VAL A 1062 -11.45 -30.56 6.94
CA VAL A 1062 -10.90 -30.29 8.27
C VAL A 1062 -10.31 -28.88 8.32
N GLY A 1063 -9.56 -28.53 7.28
CA GLY A 1063 -8.87 -27.25 7.17
C GLY A 1063 -7.73 -27.03 8.17
N ASP A 1064 -7.19 -25.82 8.11
CA ASP A 1064 -5.98 -25.34 8.75
C ASP A 1064 -6.30 -24.18 9.73
N SER A 1065 -5.55 -24.11 10.82
CA SER A 1065 -5.66 -23.04 11.81
C SER A 1065 -4.89 -21.78 11.41
N TRP A 1066 -3.98 -21.85 10.43
CA TRP A 1066 -3.14 -20.74 9.97
C TRP A 1066 -3.93 -19.50 9.58
N ARG A 1067 -3.36 -18.33 9.85
CA ARG A 1067 -3.94 -17.03 9.53
C ARG A 1067 -2.89 -16.10 8.92
N PRO A 1068 -3.25 -15.18 8.00
CA PRO A 1068 -2.33 -14.13 7.58
C PRO A 1068 -1.92 -13.29 8.80
N ALA A 1069 -0.63 -13.25 9.13
CA ALA A 1069 -0.11 -12.47 10.25
C ALA A 1069 0.96 -11.50 9.75
N THR A 1070 0.79 -10.22 10.10
CA THR A 1070 1.69 -9.13 9.76
C THR A 1070 2.11 -8.43 11.05
N ILE A 1071 3.42 -8.21 11.22
CA ILE A 1071 3.99 -7.41 12.31
C ILE A 1071 4.66 -6.21 11.66
N LEU A 1072 4.31 -5.01 12.12
CA LEU A 1072 4.85 -3.73 11.70
C LEU A 1072 5.48 -3.09 12.94
N ALA A 1073 6.80 -2.88 12.93
CA ALA A 1073 7.59 -2.49 14.10
C ALA A 1073 8.70 -1.52 13.70
#